data_AF-A0AAV4JMQ5-F1
#
_entry.id   AF-A0AAV4JMQ5-F1
#
_cell.length_a   1.000
_cell.length_b   1.000
_cell.length_c   1.000
_cell.angle_alpha   90.00
_cell.angle_beta   90.00
_cell.angle_gamma   90.00
#
_symmetry.space_group_name_H-M   'P 1'
#
loop_
_entity.id
_entity.type
_entity.pdbx_description
1 polymer ?
#
loop_
_entity_poly.entity_id
_entity_poly.type
_entity_poly.pdbx_seq_one_letter_code
_entity_poly.pdbx_strand_id
1 'polypeptide(L)'
;MMGNLLHVYAAQCHIFAEQYGGLQFQVTPDDRTEDVINSADMDSETYRHSYCRAHNWSLGLDAGLRKQSAFRKEVFSPYEDTIYVFDQDMPNVQSLPLDFFQFFKNLQYVKLQGFYKLKEIPEGASNCIRLKMLSIKNSGLESLPADLFLAPHLCRLHCSGLPVKSLPTAMSTRCQVTELVLSWMLLSSVPKELGQLIQLKYLDLSGNPLVTLPMELKELTKLKTLLLSGIPWLVTEGHTNGVSTEEYMEFLKANPSLTHIVGEEKLVSMFHECDHNKNQRLDGSEAVSLNTHIFWQVPRLGSSCISDTEYGGIPPVVFLMSSLEVLHLNFQALTAVPVHMCRLQNLRELSVSNNPLLESVPGALGHLPNLRSIRLTSNPSLRTPPHEVVSRGFASIKAYLKRLAGGFTECRRTKLMLVGLGGAGKTSLLRALMSNDKKTAGTKGEDITNGIDILPWTIKSEEGIEVTYNTWDFAGQTLYYNTHQFFLSKRAVYLLLWSTRQGFEHAGLEFWLSSIASHAPKTPIFVVGTHCDQVPKADIPMSDLQERFKQIAGFHFVSSIEGKGIKELERDLLRVTLEQKNMGEKVPQVWLNMEKKILAARLNNSILPWTMIQEFGMEVGIYDEKDIREAVQFLHELGTVQYFDNEFLRKQVVINPQWIVDVMSCVVSVKNSPIQDHQGRFLHKYIPEIWASYPRELHEWLLRLTEEFDLTFPLPEDKVNIVPCLLPQEVPKELTWPAPDLSKNIKETKLVYKFTYLPAGLFNRAQVRLFQLSDGRLIWKRGSLLKKNKHRALISQTSDFELQVKVQGPRPENVIFLIHEIFESLIKESFHGVVYEFLVPCPDCVLKEGTLDPSMFEGSLVTRAKELKAPFLQCRKYFHTISMAQLYQVMPSDGTSDFDAHLQNSLIVMQQLTSDLSTDLAIIYSSLDMADDNDSQRLNPERVKRDLEASGLSW
;
A
#
# COMPACT_ATOMS: atom_id res chain seq x y z
N MET A 1 -10.39 -18.96 -81.12
CA MET A 1 -11.68 -18.30 -80.76
C MET A 1 -11.84 -18.13 -79.26
N MET A 2 -11.71 -19.20 -78.46
CA MET A 2 -11.84 -19.16 -76.99
C MET A 2 -10.77 -18.28 -76.29
N GLY A 3 -9.52 -18.31 -76.79
CA GLY A 3 -8.45 -17.43 -76.29
C GLY A 3 -8.66 -15.93 -76.60
N ASN A 4 -9.26 -15.60 -77.76
CA ASN A 4 -9.61 -14.21 -78.08
C ASN A 4 -10.84 -13.74 -77.28
N LEU A 5 -11.79 -14.62 -76.99
CA LEU A 5 -12.90 -14.33 -76.08
C LEU A 5 -12.43 -14.08 -74.65
N LEU A 6 -11.48 -14.88 -74.15
CA LEU A 6 -10.83 -14.66 -72.84
C LEU A 6 -10.03 -13.35 -72.81
N HIS A 7 -9.33 -13.00 -73.89
CA HIS A 7 -8.59 -11.74 -73.96
C HIS A 7 -9.50 -10.51 -74.04
N VAL A 8 -10.62 -10.62 -74.75
CA VAL A 8 -11.65 -9.55 -74.83
C VAL A 8 -12.41 -9.44 -73.51
N TYR A 9 -12.70 -10.56 -72.84
CA TYR A 9 -13.33 -10.57 -71.51
C TYR A 9 -12.37 -9.99 -70.46
N ALA A 10 -11.10 -10.37 -70.48
CA ALA A 10 -10.07 -9.80 -69.61
C ALA A 10 -9.86 -8.30 -69.87
N ALA A 11 -9.85 -7.86 -71.13
CA ALA A 11 -9.76 -6.44 -71.48
C ALA A 11 -11.03 -5.66 -71.09
N GLN A 12 -12.22 -6.24 -71.25
CA GLN A 12 -13.47 -5.63 -70.78
C GLN A 12 -13.52 -5.56 -69.25
N CYS A 13 -13.10 -6.61 -68.54
CA CYS A 13 -12.93 -6.60 -67.09
C CYS A 13 -11.87 -5.59 -66.64
N HIS A 14 -10.79 -5.41 -67.40
CA HIS A 14 -9.74 -4.42 -67.13
C HIS A 14 -10.23 -2.98 -67.34
N ILE A 15 -11.02 -2.73 -68.39
CA ILE A 15 -11.65 -1.42 -68.66
C ILE A 15 -12.75 -1.13 -67.62
N PHE A 16 -13.54 -2.15 -67.23
CA PHE A 16 -14.55 -2.05 -66.17
C PHE A 16 -13.87 -1.83 -64.81
N ALA A 17 -12.74 -2.49 -64.53
CA ALA A 17 -11.94 -2.27 -63.34
C ALA A 17 -11.33 -0.86 -63.33
N GLU A 18 -10.76 -0.37 -64.44
CA GLU A 18 -10.25 1.01 -64.55
C GLU A 18 -11.35 2.07 -64.31
N GLN A 19 -12.58 1.83 -64.80
CA GLN A 19 -13.72 2.74 -64.58
C GLN A 19 -14.21 2.78 -63.13
N TYR A 20 -14.01 1.71 -62.35
CA TYR A 20 -14.47 1.60 -60.96
C TYR A 20 -13.32 1.48 -59.93
N GLY A 21 -12.07 1.73 -60.33
CA GLY A 21 -10.94 2.03 -59.43
C GLY A 21 -9.80 1.00 -59.33
N GLY A 22 -9.60 0.13 -60.31
CA GLY A 22 -8.39 -0.70 -60.46
C GLY A 22 -7.30 0.06 -61.23
N LEU A 23 -6.16 0.35 -60.59
CA LEU A 23 -4.99 0.94 -61.25
C LEU A 23 -4.23 -0.12 -62.06
N GLN A 24 -3.40 0.32 -63.02
CA GLN A 24 -2.62 -0.50 -63.97
C GLN A 24 -1.70 -1.60 -63.37
N PHE A 25 -1.55 -1.66 -62.05
CA PHE A 25 -0.65 -2.59 -61.34
C PHE A 25 -1.29 -3.31 -60.14
N GLN A 26 -2.62 -3.24 -59.97
CA GLN A 26 -3.31 -3.93 -58.87
C GLN A 26 -3.70 -5.36 -59.26
N VAL A 27 -3.37 -6.32 -58.40
CA VAL A 27 -3.77 -7.74 -58.50
C VAL A 27 -5.17 -7.91 -57.94
N THR A 28 -6.06 -8.55 -58.69
CA THR A 28 -7.33 -9.03 -58.15
C THR A 28 -7.08 -10.40 -57.51
N PRO A 29 -7.30 -10.58 -56.20
CA PRO A 29 -7.14 -11.89 -55.57
C PRO A 29 -8.22 -12.85 -56.07
N ASP A 30 -7.81 -13.94 -56.72
CA ASP A 30 -8.69 -15.05 -57.08
C ASP A 30 -9.02 -15.94 -55.85
N ASP A 31 -8.26 -15.77 -54.76
CA ASP A 31 -8.15 -16.62 -53.57
C ASP A 31 -8.89 -16.10 -52.34
N ARG A 32 -9.84 -15.15 -52.49
CA ARG A 32 -10.69 -14.59 -51.41
C ARG A 32 -9.94 -13.65 -50.46
N THR A 33 -10.66 -12.74 -49.80
CA THR A 33 -10.07 -11.74 -48.88
C THR A 33 -9.38 -12.33 -47.64
N GLU A 34 -9.70 -13.56 -47.24
CA GLU A 34 -9.08 -14.23 -46.08
C GLU A 34 -7.61 -14.58 -46.36
N ASP A 35 -7.30 -15.02 -47.57
CA ASP A 35 -5.94 -15.42 -47.96
C ASP A 35 -5.04 -14.19 -48.15
N VAL A 36 -5.63 -13.04 -48.54
CA VAL A 36 -4.96 -11.72 -48.50
C VAL A 36 -4.44 -11.40 -47.09
N ILE A 37 -5.15 -11.78 -46.02
CA ILE A 37 -4.72 -11.59 -44.62
C ILE A 37 -3.64 -12.60 -44.20
N ASN A 38 -3.74 -13.85 -44.67
CA ASN A 38 -2.90 -14.96 -44.22
C ASN A 38 -1.55 -15.07 -44.97
N SER A 39 -1.35 -14.33 -46.06
CA SER A 39 -0.05 -14.21 -46.71
C SER A 39 0.98 -13.53 -45.77
N ALA A 40 2.11 -14.19 -45.52
CA ALA A 40 2.88 -14.11 -44.28
C ALA A 40 3.67 -12.80 -43.97
N ASP A 41 3.48 -11.71 -44.71
CA ASP A 41 4.22 -10.45 -44.55
C ASP A 41 3.30 -9.21 -44.66
N MET A 42 2.61 -8.85 -43.57
CA MET A 42 1.74 -7.65 -43.52
C MET A 42 2.48 -6.43 -42.93
N ASP A 43 3.44 -5.88 -43.67
CA ASP A 43 3.91 -4.51 -43.48
C ASP A 43 3.02 -3.53 -44.27
N SER A 44 2.47 -2.54 -43.57
CA SER A 44 1.27 -1.78 -44.00
C SER A 44 1.45 -0.78 -45.17
N GLU A 45 2.68 -0.53 -45.65
CA GLU A 45 2.93 0.45 -46.70
C GLU A 45 3.21 -0.16 -48.08
N THR A 46 3.83 -1.34 -48.15
CA THR A 46 4.27 -1.96 -49.42
C THR A 46 3.14 -2.59 -50.22
N TYR A 47 2.06 -3.06 -49.56
CA TYR A 47 0.97 -3.82 -50.20
C TYR A 47 -0.29 -3.02 -50.51
N ARG A 48 -0.40 -1.75 -50.08
CA ARG A 48 -1.53 -0.85 -50.43
C ARG A 48 -1.74 -0.71 -51.93
N HIS A 49 -0.73 -1.04 -52.74
CA HIS A 49 -0.75 -0.86 -54.19
C HIS A 49 -0.84 -2.19 -54.96
N SER A 50 -0.76 -3.33 -54.27
CA SER A 50 -0.69 -4.65 -54.90
C SER A 50 -2.05 -5.32 -55.08
N TYR A 51 -3.07 -4.95 -54.31
CA TYR A 51 -4.40 -5.55 -54.41
C TYR A 51 -5.46 -4.57 -54.93
N CYS A 52 -6.53 -5.11 -55.52
CA CYS A 52 -7.61 -4.29 -56.03
C CYS A 52 -8.27 -3.47 -54.91
N ARG A 53 -8.76 -2.28 -55.27
CA ARG A 53 -9.30 -1.31 -54.33
C ARG A 53 -10.37 -1.90 -53.41
N ALA A 54 -11.27 -2.75 -53.90
CA ALA A 54 -12.35 -3.34 -53.11
C ALA A 54 -11.86 -4.21 -51.93
N HIS A 55 -10.79 -4.99 -52.10
CA HIS A 55 -10.25 -5.83 -51.01
C HIS A 55 -9.48 -4.99 -49.98
N ASN A 56 -8.68 -4.02 -50.44
CA ASN A 56 -8.05 -3.04 -49.53
C ASN A 56 -9.11 -2.25 -48.74
N TRP A 57 -10.22 -1.93 -49.41
CA TRP A 57 -11.37 -1.22 -48.87
C TRP A 57 -12.26 -2.06 -47.98
N SER A 58 -12.24 -3.39 -48.07
CA SER A 58 -12.94 -4.25 -47.12
C SER A 58 -12.11 -4.48 -45.87
N LEU A 59 -10.78 -4.36 -45.94
CA LEU A 59 -9.84 -4.59 -44.83
C LEU A 59 -9.37 -3.32 -44.09
N GLY A 60 -9.70 -2.14 -44.62
CA GLY A 60 -9.40 -0.86 -43.96
C GLY A 60 -7.95 -0.41 -44.18
N LEU A 61 -7.28 -1.01 -45.16
CA LEU A 61 -5.88 -0.73 -45.51
C LEU A 61 -5.72 0.61 -46.25
N ASP A 62 -6.80 1.15 -46.80
CA ASP A 62 -6.84 2.46 -47.47
C ASP A 62 -7.58 3.51 -46.62
N ALA A 63 -6.86 4.56 -46.22
CA ALA A 63 -7.40 5.67 -45.43
C ALA A 63 -8.45 6.52 -46.17
N GLY A 64 -8.59 6.36 -47.49
CA GLY A 64 -9.56 7.09 -48.31
C GLY A 64 -11.02 6.84 -47.93
N LEU A 65 -11.35 5.65 -47.40
CA LEU A 65 -12.71 5.29 -46.96
C LEU A 65 -13.12 5.95 -45.65
N ARG A 66 -12.18 6.16 -44.72
CA ARG A 66 -12.46 6.80 -43.42
C ARG A 66 -13.03 8.22 -43.55
N LYS A 67 -12.73 8.87 -44.68
CA LYS A 67 -13.24 10.22 -45.04
C LYS A 67 -14.58 10.20 -45.77
N GLN A 68 -15.08 9.05 -46.22
CA GLN A 68 -16.35 8.95 -46.94
C GLN A 68 -17.54 9.15 -45.99
N SER A 69 -18.54 9.90 -46.44
CA SER A 69 -19.80 10.10 -45.73
C SER A 69 -20.88 9.06 -46.07
N ALA A 70 -20.66 8.27 -47.12
CA ALA A 70 -21.60 7.27 -47.60
C ALA A 70 -20.88 5.97 -47.99
N PHE A 71 -21.54 4.84 -47.76
CA PHE A 71 -21.07 3.54 -48.22
C PHE A 71 -21.16 3.47 -49.75
N ARG A 72 -20.03 3.22 -50.42
CA ARG A 72 -19.96 3.11 -51.89
C ARG A 72 -20.11 1.67 -52.33
N LYS A 73 -21.35 1.25 -52.57
CA LYS A 73 -21.68 -0.12 -53.00
C LYS A 73 -21.05 -0.47 -54.36
N GLU A 74 -20.91 0.52 -55.24
CA GLU A 74 -20.45 0.33 -56.62
C GLU A 74 -19.02 -0.21 -56.69
N VAL A 75 -18.17 0.16 -55.73
CA VAL A 75 -16.77 -0.29 -55.67
C VAL A 75 -16.66 -1.80 -55.40
N PHE A 76 -17.63 -2.34 -54.66
CA PHE A 76 -17.66 -3.75 -54.30
C PHE A 76 -18.45 -4.62 -55.29
N SER A 77 -19.26 -4.02 -56.18
CA SER A 77 -20.17 -4.75 -57.07
C SER A 77 -19.48 -5.80 -57.96
N PRO A 78 -18.26 -5.58 -58.50
CA PRO A 78 -17.57 -6.62 -59.28
C PRO A 78 -16.98 -7.76 -58.43
N TYR A 79 -16.94 -7.60 -57.11
CA TYR A 79 -16.20 -8.47 -56.18
C TYR A 79 -17.09 -9.04 -55.07
N GLU A 80 -18.42 -8.93 -55.18
CA GLU A 80 -19.38 -9.30 -54.13
C GLU A 80 -19.22 -10.75 -53.64
N ASP A 81 -18.79 -11.66 -54.52
CA ASP A 81 -18.59 -13.08 -54.23
C ASP A 81 -17.18 -13.41 -53.69
N THR A 82 -16.20 -12.49 -53.80
CA THR A 82 -14.82 -12.68 -53.32
C THR A 82 -14.51 -11.94 -52.02
N ILE A 83 -15.47 -11.15 -51.50
CA ILE A 83 -15.37 -10.45 -50.22
C ILE A 83 -15.87 -11.35 -49.07
N TYR A 84 -14.93 -11.79 -48.24
CA TYR A 84 -15.16 -12.70 -47.12
C TYR A 84 -14.96 -12.00 -45.77
N VAL A 85 -14.16 -10.94 -45.76
CA VAL A 85 -13.87 -10.13 -44.57
C VAL A 85 -14.22 -8.68 -44.85
N PHE A 86 -14.98 -8.08 -43.94
CA PHE A 86 -15.28 -6.66 -43.90
C PHE A 86 -14.90 -6.10 -42.53
N ASP A 87 -13.70 -5.52 -42.42
CA ASP A 87 -13.11 -4.92 -41.23
C ASP A 87 -12.87 -3.43 -41.50
N GLN A 88 -13.72 -2.56 -40.94
CA GLN A 88 -13.74 -1.13 -41.26
C GLN A 88 -13.84 -0.23 -40.04
N ASP A 89 -13.26 0.96 -40.18
CA ASP A 89 -13.49 2.14 -39.32
C ASP A 89 -13.95 3.33 -40.16
N MET A 90 -15.26 3.59 -40.15
CA MET A 90 -15.89 4.64 -40.94
C MET A 90 -16.78 5.55 -40.08
N PRO A 91 -16.22 6.60 -39.45
CA PRO A 91 -16.94 7.44 -38.49
C PRO A 91 -18.02 8.33 -39.11
N ASN A 92 -17.96 8.55 -40.42
CA ASN A 92 -18.86 9.46 -41.12
C ASN A 92 -20.02 8.77 -41.86
N VAL A 93 -20.01 7.44 -41.95
CA VAL A 93 -21.07 6.68 -42.63
C VAL A 93 -22.34 6.69 -41.81
N GLN A 94 -23.44 7.12 -42.41
CA GLN A 94 -24.74 7.25 -41.76
C GLN A 94 -25.61 5.99 -41.90
N SER A 95 -25.46 5.26 -43.00
CA SER A 95 -26.23 4.05 -43.30
C SER A 95 -25.43 3.06 -44.14
N LEU A 96 -25.76 1.78 -43.99
CA LEU A 96 -25.34 0.70 -44.89
C LEU A 96 -26.49 0.38 -45.86
N PRO A 97 -26.21 -0.15 -47.06
CA PRO A 97 -27.25 -0.58 -48.00
C PRO A 97 -28.19 -1.61 -47.36
N LEU A 98 -29.51 -1.52 -47.62
CA LEU A 98 -30.51 -2.44 -47.04
C LEU A 98 -30.24 -3.92 -47.35
N ASP A 99 -29.57 -4.19 -48.45
CA ASP A 99 -29.19 -5.53 -48.88
C ASP A 99 -27.73 -5.87 -48.55
N PHE A 100 -27.06 -5.16 -47.63
CA PHE A 100 -25.64 -5.33 -47.30
C PHE A 100 -25.24 -6.81 -47.08
N PHE A 101 -26.01 -7.52 -46.25
CA PHE A 101 -25.78 -8.94 -45.95
C PHE A 101 -26.11 -9.86 -47.13
N GLN A 102 -27.07 -9.50 -47.99
CA GLN A 102 -27.43 -10.28 -49.17
C GLN A 102 -26.44 -10.05 -50.32
N PHE A 103 -25.89 -8.84 -50.41
CA PHE A 103 -24.92 -8.42 -51.40
C PHE A 103 -23.60 -9.18 -51.23
N PHE A 104 -23.05 -9.24 -50.02
CA PHE A 104 -21.85 -10.02 -49.74
C PHE A 104 -22.17 -11.49 -49.43
N LYS A 105 -22.41 -12.30 -50.47
CA LYS A 105 -22.88 -13.70 -50.35
C LYS A 105 -21.97 -14.61 -49.52
N ASN A 106 -20.66 -14.32 -49.52
CA ASN A 106 -19.63 -15.16 -48.91
C ASN A 106 -19.01 -14.59 -47.64
N LEU A 107 -19.62 -13.55 -47.07
CA LEU A 107 -19.12 -12.86 -45.90
C LEU A 107 -19.01 -13.81 -44.69
N GLN A 108 -17.81 -13.89 -44.12
CA GLN A 108 -17.49 -14.72 -42.94
C GLN A 108 -17.22 -13.88 -41.70
N TYR A 109 -16.53 -12.75 -41.85
CA TYR A 109 -16.07 -11.91 -40.75
C TYR A 109 -16.47 -10.47 -40.99
N VAL A 110 -17.24 -9.90 -40.08
CA VAL A 110 -17.63 -8.48 -40.13
C VAL A 110 -17.16 -7.82 -38.85
N LYS A 111 -16.39 -6.75 -38.97
CA LYS A 111 -15.95 -5.89 -37.88
C LYS A 111 -16.22 -4.44 -38.25
N LEU A 112 -17.06 -3.80 -37.44
CA LEU A 112 -17.44 -2.40 -37.61
C LEU A 112 -16.98 -1.65 -36.36
N GLN A 113 -15.91 -0.87 -36.49
CA GLN A 113 -15.39 -0.06 -35.39
C GLN A 113 -15.59 1.42 -35.66
N GLY A 114 -15.92 2.22 -34.64
CA GLY A 114 -15.90 3.69 -34.78
C GLY A 114 -17.00 4.26 -35.67
N PHE A 115 -18.07 3.51 -35.97
CA PHE A 115 -19.19 3.98 -36.80
C PHE A 115 -20.13 4.90 -36.00
N TYR A 116 -19.65 6.07 -35.58
CA TYR A 116 -20.37 6.96 -34.66
C TYR A 116 -21.69 7.52 -35.22
N LYS A 117 -21.85 7.58 -36.55
CA LYS A 117 -23.07 8.09 -37.22
C LYS A 117 -24.03 7.01 -37.72
N LEU A 118 -23.65 5.73 -37.64
CA LEU A 118 -24.47 4.61 -38.09
C LEU A 118 -25.50 4.25 -37.03
N LYS A 119 -26.78 4.52 -37.31
CA LYS A 119 -27.87 4.29 -36.34
C LYS A 119 -28.41 2.87 -36.32
N GLU A 120 -28.40 2.21 -37.47
CA GLU A 120 -28.94 0.87 -37.65
C GLU A 120 -28.08 0.04 -38.62
N ILE A 121 -28.12 -1.28 -38.46
CA ILE A 121 -27.58 -2.24 -39.41
C ILE A 121 -28.78 -2.95 -40.06
N PRO A 122 -28.79 -3.12 -41.38
CA PRO A 122 -29.89 -3.76 -42.10
C PRO A 122 -30.11 -5.21 -41.66
N GLU A 123 -31.34 -5.70 -41.82
CA GLU A 123 -31.66 -7.12 -41.65
C GLU A 123 -31.04 -8.00 -42.76
N GLY A 124 -31.10 -9.32 -42.59
CA GLY A 124 -30.61 -10.29 -43.57
C GLY A 124 -29.36 -11.05 -43.14
N ALA A 125 -28.90 -10.85 -41.89
CA ALA A 125 -27.83 -11.66 -41.30
C ALA A 125 -28.21 -13.15 -41.26
N SER A 126 -29.51 -13.47 -41.13
CA SER A 126 -30.04 -14.83 -41.19
C SER A 126 -29.78 -15.54 -42.52
N ASN A 127 -29.68 -14.79 -43.63
CA ASN A 127 -29.40 -15.31 -44.97
C ASN A 127 -27.90 -15.50 -45.24
N CYS A 128 -27.03 -14.99 -44.36
CA CYS A 128 -25.58 -15.14 -44.50
C CYS A 128 -25.13 -16.53 -44.06
N ILE A 129 -25.16 -17.50 -44.98
CA ILE A 129 -24.80 -18.90 -44.72
C ILE A 129 -23.32 -19.13 -44.35
N ARG A 130 -22.47 -18.10 -44.44
CA ARG A 130 -21.03 -18.20 -44.14
C ARG A 130 -20.58 -17.31 -42.98
N LEU A 131 -21.45 -16.45 -42.44
CA LEU A 131 -21.09 -15.52 -41.39
C LEU A 131 -20.73 -16.28 -40.11
N LYS A 132 -19.46 -16.21 -39.72
CA LYS A 132 -18.91 -16.84 -38.51
C LYS A 132 -18.74 -15.86 -37.36
N MET A 133 -18.43 -14.60 -37.67
CA MET A 133 -18.16 -13.58 -36.66
C MET A 133 -18.74 -12.22 -37.08
N LEU A 134 -19.43 -11.58 -36.14
CA LEU A 134 -19.80 -10.17 -36.22
C LEU A 134 -19.26 -9.44 -34.98
N SER A 135 -18.50 -8.37 -35.19
CA SER A 135 -18.06 -7.48 -34.12
C SER A 135 -18.43 -6.04 -34.45
N ILE A 136 -19.01 -5.34 -33.47
CA ILE A 136 -19.40 -3.94 -33.60
C ILE A 136 -18.91 -3.22 -32.35
N LYS A 137 -18.01 -2.24 -32.50
CA LYS A 137 -17.40 -1.55 -31.36
C LYS A 137 -17.45 -0.04 -31.53
N ASN A 138 -17.83 0.67 -30.47
CA ASN A 138 -17.80 2.13 -30.39
C ASN A 138 -18.55 2.76 -31.59
N SER A 139 -19.81 2.40 -31.77
CA SER A 139 -20.67 2.85 -32.88
C SER A 139 -21.94 3.49 -32.35
N GLY A 140 -22.55 4.37 -33.15
CA GLY A 140 -23.81 5.06 -32.83
C GLY A 140 -25.07 4.19 -32.95
N LEU A 141 -24.90 2.86 -32.88
CA LEU A 141 -25.93 1.88 -33.19
C LEU A 141 -26.96 1.81 -32.06
N GLU A 142 -28.23 2.11 -32.35
CA GLU A 142 -29.30 2.14 -31.34
C GLU A 142 -29.98 0.77 -31.16
N SER A 143 -29.88 -0.13 -32.14
CA SER A 143 -30.46 -1.49 -32.11
C SER A 143 -29.63 -2.50 -32.92
N LEU A 144 -29.72 -3.78 -32.54
CA LEU A 144 -29.15 -4.90 -33.31
C LEU A 144 -30.22 -5.49 -34.25
N PRO A 145 -29.84 -6.04 -35.43
CA PRO A 145 -30.78 -6.68 -36.35
C PRO A 145 -31.56 -7.81 -35.67
N ALA A 146 -32.87 -7.88 -35.92
CA ALA A 146 -33.75 -8.84 -35.27
C ALA A 146 -33.40 -10.30 -35.60
N ASP A 147 -32.93 -10.56 -36.82
CA ASP A 147 -32.62 -11.89 -37.35
C ASP A 147 -31.17 -12.34 -37.09
N LEU A 148 -30.39 -11.56 -36.35
CA LEU A 148 -28.96 -11.81 -36.12
C LEU A 148 -28.69 -13.16 -35.45
N PHE A 149 -29.49 -13.53 -34.45
CA PHE A 149 -29.36 -14.80 -33.74
C PHE A 149 -29.93 -16.00 -34.53
N LEU A 150 -30.51 -15.75 -35.71
CA LEU A 150 -30.98 -16.79 -36.64
C LEU A 150 -29.93 -17.15 -37.70
N ALA A 151 -28.80 -16.43 -37.76
CA ALA A 151 -27.69 -16.73 -38.66
C ALA A 151 -27.13 -18.15 -38.39
N PRO A 152 -27.11 -19.05 -39.40
CA PRO A 152 -26.93 -20.49 -39.19
C PRO A 152 -25.52 -20.87 -38.70
N HIS A 153 -24.51 -20.07 -39.02
CA HIS A 153 -23.10 -20.37 -38.75
C HIS A 153 -22.40 -19.32 -37.87
N LEU A 154 -23.15 -18.37 -37.31
CA LEU A 154 -22.57 -17.33 -36.45
C LEU A 154 -22.10 -17.96 -35.14
N CYS A 155 -20.80 -17.88 -34.86
CA CYS A 155 -20.16 -18.45 -33.67
C CYS A 155 -19.72 -17.38 -32.66
N ARG A 156 -19.38 -16.17 -33.13
CA ARG A 156 -18.87 -15.08 -32.29
C ARG A 156 -19.62 -13.79 -32.57
N LEU A 157 -20.23 -13.21 -31.54
CA LEU A 157 -20.90 -11.92 -31.62
C LEU A 157 -20.35 -10.97 -30.57
N HIS A 158 -19.61 -9.95 -30.99
CA HIS A 158 -18.93 -9.02 -30.09
C HIS A 158 -19.40 -7.59 -30.29
N CYS A 159 -20.35 -7.15 -29.47
CA CYS A 159 -20.86 -5.79 -29.45
C CYS A 159 -20.36 -5.07 -28.19
N SER A 160 -19.73 -3.90 -28.35
CA SER A 160 -19.29 -3.11 -27.18
C SER A 160 -19.34 -1.61 -27.43
N GLY A 161 -19.68 -0.82 -26.41
CA GLY A 161 -19.70 0.64 -26.52
C GLY A 161 -20.79 1.11 -27.49
N LEU A 162 -21.99 0.55 -27.40
CA LEU A 162 -23.14 0.88 -28.24
C LEU A 162 -24.30 1.42 -27.38
N PRO A 163 -25.04 2.45 -27.81
CA PRO A 163 -26.18 3.00 -27.07
C PRO A 163 -27.45 2.11 -27.12
N VAL A 164 -27.28 0.79 -27.28
CA VAL A 164 -28.36 -0.19 -27.37
C VAL A 164 -28.96 -0.47 -25.99
N LYS A 165 -30.29 -0.38 -25.88
CA LYS A 165 -31.04 -0.54 -24.63
C LYS A 165 -31.68 -1.92 -24.45
N SER A 166 -31.87 -2.66 -25.53
CA SER A 166 -32.47 -4.00 -25.51
C SER A 166 -31.88 -4.89 -26.59
N LEU A 167 -31.88 -6.20 -26.33
CA LEU A 167 -31.50 -7.22 -27.31
C LEU A 167 -32.75 -7.71 -28.08
N PRO A 168 -32.60 -8.16 -29.34
CA PRO A 168 -33.69 -8.77 -30.07
C PRO A 168 -34.14 -10.08 -29.41
N THR A 169 -35.44 -10.38 -29.49
CA THR A 169 -36.04 -11.57 -28.86
C THR A 169 -36.07 -12.80 -29.77
N ALA A 170 -35.84 -12.63 -31.07
CA ALA A 170 -35.79 -13.72 -32.04
C ALA A 170 -34.47 -14.50 -31.92
N MET A 171 -34.41 -15.40 -30.94
CA MET A 171 -33.29 -16.33 -30.73
C MET A 171 -33.74 -17.77 -31.02
N SER A 172 -32.79 -18.69 -31.20
CA SER A 172 -33.08 -20.08 -31.53
C SER A 172 -32.07 -21.02 -30.90
N THR A 173 -32.53 -22.21 -30.50
CA THR A 173 -31.65 -23.32 -30.05
C THR A 173 -30.74 -23.87 -31.13
N ARG A 174 -31.00 -23.54 -32.41
CA ARG A 174 -30.13 -23.86 -33.54
C ARG A 174 -28.94 -22.91 -33.69
N CYS A 175 -28.97 -21.76 -33.01
CA CYS A 175 -27.91 -20.76 -33.05
C CYS A 175 -26.57 -21.37 -32.60
N GLN A 176 -25.51 -21.12 -33.36
CA GLN A 176 -24.17 -21.68 -33.12
C GLN A 176 -23.25 -20.76 -32.31
N VAL A 177 -23.78 -19.67 -31.75
CA VAL A 177 -22.98 -18.69 -31.00
C VAL A 177 -22.39 -19.34 -29.75
N THR A 178 -21.06 -19.33 -29.68
CA THR A 178 -20.28 -19.82 -28.54
C THR A 178 -19.69 -18.70 -27.70
N GLU A 179 -19.45 -17.53 -28.29
CA GLU A 179 -18.91 -16.33 -27.62
C GLU A 179 -19.82 -15.12 -27.89
N LEU A 180 -20.36 -14.55 -26.82
CA LEU A 180 -21.23 -13.37 -26.86
C LEU A 180 -20.68 -12.29 -25.93
N VAL A 181 -20.19 -11.20 -26.51
CA VAL A 181 -19.71 -10.02 -25.77
C VAL A 181 -20.71 -8.91 -26.03
N LEU A 182 -21.29 -8.37 -24.96
CA LEU A 182 -22.31 -7.31 -24.95
C LEU A 182 -21.94 -6.27 -23.88
N SER A 183 -20.66 -5.88 -23.83
CA SER A 183 -20.11 -5.01 -22.79
C SER A 183 -20.34 -3.53 -23.07
N TRP A 184 -20.47 -2.69 -22.05
CA TRP A 184 -20.61 -1.23 -22.21
C TRP A 184 -21.75 -0.84 -23.16
N MET A 185 -22.88 -1.53 -23.02
CA MET A 185 -24.12 -1.15 -23.67
C MET A 185 -25.02 -0.46 -22.61
N LEU A 186 -26.26 -0.15 -22.96
CA LEU A 186 -27.24 0.45 -22.05
C LEU A 186 -28.35 -0.55 -21.69
N LEU A 187 -28.00 -1.85 -21.61
CA LEU A 187 -28.95 -2.92 -21.32
C LEU A 187 -29.40 -2.84 -19.85
N SER A 188 -30.68 -2.54 -19.62
CA SER A 188 -31.29 -2.59 -18.28
C SER A 188 -31.75 -4.00 -17.89
N SER A 189 -31.98 -4.85 -18.89
CA SER A 189 -32.34 -6.26 -18.74
C SER A 189 -31.90 -7.07 -19.96
N VAL A 190 -31.96 -8.39 -19.83
CA VAL A 190 -31.69 -9.36 -20.91
C VAL A 190 -32.96 -10.19 -21.15
N PRO A 191 -33.36 -10.45 -22.41
CA PRO A 191 -34.55 -11.25 -22.72
C PRO A 191 -34.39 -12.71 -22.26
N LYS A 192 -35.49 -13.34 -21.86
CA LYS A 192 -35.51 -14.76 -21.46
C LYS A 192 -35.05 -15.70 -22.57
N GLU A 193 -35.26 -15.29 -23.83
CA GLU A 193 -34.87 -16.03 -25.02
C GLU A 193 -33.33 -16.20 -25.14
N LEU A 194 -32.53 -15.42 -24.40
CA LEU A 194 -31.08 -15.65 -24.32
C LEU A 194 -30.74 -17.06 -23.80
N GLY A 195 -31.59 -17.65 -22.95
CA GLY A 195 -31.46 -19.04 -22.51
C GLY A 195 -31.52 -20.07 -23.64
N GLN A 196 -32.00 -19.71 -24.84
CA GLN A 196 -32.04 -20.59 -26.00
C GLN A 196 -30.67 -20.77 -26.68
N LEU A 197 -29.68 -19.93 -26.39
CA LEU A 197 -28.33 -20.01 -26.98
C LEU A 197 -27.49 -21.12 -26.33
N ILE A 198 -27.96 -22.37 -26.36
CA ILE A 198 -27.40 -23.52 -25.64
C ILE A 198 -25.93 -23.89 -26.00
N GLN A 199 -25.39 -23.33 -27.09
CA GLN A 199 -23.98 -23.50 -27.48
C GLN A 199 -23.04 -22.50 -26.78
N LEU A 200 -23.57 -21.51 -26.07
CA LEU A 200 -22.81 -20.42 -25.49
C LEU A 200 -21.85 -20.92 -24.40
N LYS A 201 -20.57 -20.52 -24.53
CA LYS A 201 -19.47 -20.85 -23.61
C LYS A 201 -18.94 -19.62 -22.88
N TYR A 202 -19.06 -18.44 -23.49
CA TYR A 202 -18.58 -17.17 -22.96
C TYR A 202 -19.67 -16.11 -23.13
N LEU A 203 -20.05 -15.46 -22.02
CA LEU A 203 -21.00 -14.36 -21.98
C LEU A 203 -20.43 -13.20 -21.18
N ASP A 204 -20.26 -12.05 -21.82
CA ASP A 204 -19.85 -10.82 -21.17
C ASP A 204 -20.96 -9.76 -21.27
N LEU A 205 -21.45 -9.33 -20.13
CA LEU A 205 -22.48 -8.31 -19.95
C LEU A 205 -21.95 -7.13 -19.12
N SER A 206 -20.63 -6.99 -18.99
CA SER A 206 -20.00 -6.00 -18.11
C SER A 206 -20.29 -4.56 -18.54
N GLY A 207 -20.37 -3.62 -17.60
CA GLY A 207 -20.58 -2.21 -17.89
C GLY A 207 -22.00 -1.85 -18.36
N ASN A 208 -22.98 -2.72 -18.11
CA ASN A 208 -24.41 -2.46 -18.36
C ASN A 208 -25.16 -2.12 -17.05
N PRO A 209 -26.22 -1.30 -17.11
CA PRO A 209 -27.08 -0.97 -15.97
C PRO A 209 -28.09 -2.10 -15.64
N LEU A 210 -27.63 -3.35 -15.58
CA LEU A 210 -28.49 -4.51 -15.32
C LEU A 210 -28.94 -4.55 -13.86
N VAL A 211 -30.25 -4.72 -13.65
CA VAL A 211 -30.84 -4.85 -12.30
C VAL A 211 -31.16 -6.31 -11.96
N THR A 212 -31.47 -7.13 -12.96
CA THR A 212 -31.84 -8.54 -12.79
C THR A 212 -31.41 -9.39 -13.99
N LEU A 213 -31.46 -10.71 -13.84
CA LEU A 213 -31.20 -11.70 -14.89
C LEU A 213 -32.37 -12.70 -14.97
N PRO A 214 -32.81 -13.11 -16.17
CA PRO A 214 -33.91 -14.06 -16.33
C PRO A 214 -33.51 -15.47 -15.88
N MET A 215 -34.49 -16.24 -15.37
CA MET A 215 -34.26 -17.60 -14.85
C MET A 215 -33.85 -18.60 -15.93
N GLU A 216 -34.18 -18.32 -17.18
CA GLU A 216 -33.88 -19.12 -18.37
C GLU A 216 -32.37 -19.18 -18.68
N LEU A 217 -31.52 -18.31 -18.11
CA LEU A 217 -30.06 -18.42 -18.28
C LEU A 217 -29.47 -19.71 -17.71
N LYS A 218 -30.18 -20.40 -16.80
CA LYS A 218 -29.77 -21.72 -16.30
C LYS A 218 -29.68 -22.78 -17.41
N GLU A 219 -30.39 -22.58 -18.53
CA GLU A 219 -30.40 -23.51 -19.67
C GLU A 219 -29.08 -23.47 -20.48
N LEU A 220 -28.22 -22.47 -20.24
CA LEU A 220 -26.90 -22.31 -20.85
C LEU A 220 -25.87 -23.29 -20.25
N THR A 221 -26.13 -24.58 -20.38
CA THR A 221 -25.36 -25.69 -19.78
C THR A 221 -23.91 -25.81 -20.27
N LYS A 222 -23.54 -25.09 -21.33
CA LYS A 222 -22.16 -25.02 -21.84
C LYS A 222 -21.41 -23.76 -21.40
N LEU A 223 -22.06 -22.84 -20.67
CA LEU A 223 -21.48 -21.56 -20.31
C LEU A 223 -20.40 -21.75 -19.24
N LYS A 224 -19.17 -21.37 -19.57
CA LYS A 224 -18.00 -21.47 -18.69
C LYS A 224 -17.62 -20.12 -18.10
N THR A 225 -17.78 -19.04 -18.86
CA THR A 225 -17.39 -17.69 -18.43
C THR A 225 -18.59 -16.77 -18.45
N LEU A 226 -18.86 -16.13 -17.30
CA LEU A 226 -19.91 -15.13 -17.14
C LEU A 226 -19.31 -13.87 -16.49
N LEU A 227 -19.27 -12.78 -17.25
CA LEU A 227 -18.79 -11.49 -16.76
C LEU A 227 -19.97 -10.55 -16.57
N LEU A 228 -20.15 -10.09 -15.33
CA LEU A 228 -21.25 -9.25 -14.86
C LEU A 228 -20.72 -8.06 -14.06
N SER A 229 -19.54 -7.54 -14.42
CA SER A 229 -19.00 -6.37 -13.72
C SER A 229 -19.90 -5.16 -13.98
N GLY A 230 -20.23 -4.39 -12.95
CA GLY A 230 -21.05 -3.20 -13.05
C GLY A 230 -20.32 -2.05 -13.75
N ILE A 231 -20.97 -0.90 -13.82
CA ILE A 231 -20.35 0.34 -14.29
C ILE A 231 -19.41 0.84 -13.20
N PRO A 232 -18.12 1.07 -13.51
CA PRO A 232 -17.16 1.49 -12.51
C PRO A 232 -17.42 2.93 -12.06
N TRP A 233 -17.12 3.18 -10.80
CA TRP A 233 -16.91 4.53 -10.26
C TRP A 233 -15.41 4.84 -10.25
N LEU A 234 -15.05 6.05 -9.82
CA LEU A 234 -13.67 6.52 -9.83
C LEU A 234 -12.84 5.73 -8.79
N VAL A 235 -11.84 4.98 -9.23
CA VAL A 235 -10.92 4.28 -8.31
C VAL A 235 -9.76 5.22 -7.97
N THR A 236 -9.57 5.54 -6.69
CA THR A 236 -8.55 6.50 -6.24
C THR A 236 -7.31 5.87 -5.61
N GLU A 237 -7.27 4.54 -5.48
CA GLU A 237 -6.09 3.82 -4.98
C GLU A 237 -4.89 4.05 -5.91
N GLY A 238 -3.83 4.69 -5.39
CA GLY A 238 -2.61 5.02 -6.15
C GLY A 238 -2.40 6.51 -6.42
N HIS A 239 -3.40 7.37 -6.21
CA HIS A 239 -3.29 8.82 -6.36
C HIS A 239 -2.84 9.47 -5.04
N THR A 240 -1.52 9.52 -4.78
CA THR A 240 -0.97 10.06 -3.52
C THR A 240 -1.31 11.53 -3.27
N ASN A 241 -1.60 12.28 -4.34
CA ASN A 241 -1.90 13.71 -4.27
C ASN A 241 -3.39 14.01 -4.51
N GLY A 242 -4.28 13.01 -4.61
CA GLY A 242 -5.70 13.21 -5.01
C GLY A 242 -5.91 13.22 -6.53
N VAL A 243 -7.16 13.39 -6.97
CA VAL A 243 -7.58 13.29 -8.39
C VAL A 243 -7.86 14.66 -9.00
N SER A 244 -7.18 15.03 -10.09
CA SER A 244 -7.41 16.32 -10.76
C SER A 244 -8.67 16.32 -11.64
N THR A 245 -9.16 17.51 -11.99
CA THR A 245 -10.28 17.64 -12.94
C THR A 245 -9.94 16.99 -14.29
N GLU A 246 -8.70 17.13 -14.79
CA GLU A 246 -8.29 16.49 -16.04
C GLU A 246 -8.37 14.95 -15.95
N GLU A 247 -7.84 14.37 -14.88
CA GLU A 247 -7.88 12.92 -14.63
C GLU A 247 -9.32 12.42 -14.53
N TYR A 248 -10.21 13.17 -13.86
CA TYR A 248 -11.62 12.82 -13.77
C TYR A 248 -12.31 12.90 -15.14
N MET A 249 -12.01 13.92 -15.95
CA MET A 249 -12.55 14.04 -17.30
C MET A 249 -12.05 12.93 -18.23
N GLU A 250 -10.80 12.48 -18.08
CA GLU A 250 -10.28 11.30 -18.77
C GLU A 250 -11.02 10.02 -18.34
N PHE A 251 -11.28 9.86 -17.04
CA PHE A 251 -12.11 8.79 -16.52
C PHE A 251 -13.53 8.80 -17.12
N LEU A 252 -14.19 9.96 -17.22
CA LEU A 252 -15.52 10.08 -17.82
C LEU A 252 -15.50 9.72 -19.31
N LYS A 253 -14.48 10.15 -20.06
CA LYS A 253 -14.30 9.79 -21.48
C LYS A 253 -14.09 8.29 -21.68
N ALA A 254 -13.37 7.64 -20.76
CA ALA A 254 -13.15 6.20 -20.78
C ALA A 254 -14.41 5.40 -20.41
N ASN A 255 -15.39 6.01 -19.73
CA ASN A 255 -16.59 5.35 -19.21
C ASN A 255 -17.89 6.03 -19.71
N PRO A 256 -18.16 6.02 -21.02
CA PRO A 256 -19.32 6.71 -21.60
C PRO A 256 -20.67 6.18 -21.10
N SER A 257 -20.76 4.92 -20.66
CA SER A 257 -22.00 4.41 -20.04
C SER A 257 -22.40 5.22 -18.79
N LEU A 258 -21.42 5.67 -18.00
CA LEU A 258 -21.68 6.48 -16.81
C LEU A 258 -22.24 7.85 -17.18
N THR A 259 -21.66 8.52 -18.19
CA THR A 259 -22.13 9.82 -18.68
C THR A 259 -23.51 9.71 -19.32
N HIS A 260 -23.82 8.61 -20.00
CA HIS A 260 -25.16 8.34 -20.54
C HIS A 260 -26.24 8.16 -19.47
N ILE A 261 -25.91 7.56 -18.32
CA ILE A 261 -26.88 7.27 -17.26
C ILE A 261 -27.10 8.47 -16.35
N VAL A 262 -26.02 9.12 -15.91
CA VAL A 262 -26.08 10.20 -14.91
C VAL A 262 -26.17 11.58 -15.57
N GLY A 263 -25.60 11.74 -16.77
CA GLY A 263 -25.42 13.01 -17.46
C GLY A 263 -24.04 13.61 -17.17
N GLU A 264 -23.32 14.01 -18.22
CA GLU A 264 -21.97 14.60 -18.10
C GLU A 264 -21.99 15.90 -17.28
N GLU A 265 -22.95 16.80 -17.55
CA GLU A 265 -23.08 18.05 -16.79
C GLU A 265 -23.28 17.81 -15.29
N LYS A 266 -24.09 16.80 -14.94
CA LYS A 266 -24.33 16.42 -13.54
C LYS A 266 -23.09 15.80 -12.91
N LEU A 267 -22.36 14.95 -13.63
CA LEU A 267 -21.11 14.35 -13.13
C LEU A 267 -20.01 15.39 -12.91
N VAL A 268 -19.94 16.39 -13.79
CA VAL A 268 -19.02 17.54 -13.65
C VAL A 268 -19.46 18.44 -12.50
N SER A 269 -20.77 18.73 -12.35
CA SER A 269 -21.27 19.51 -11.21
C SER A 269 -20.99 18.81 -9.87
N MET A 270 -21.20 17.49 -9.81
CA MET A 270 -20.89 16.67 -8.63
C MET A 270 -19.41 16.74 -8.24
N PHE A 271 -18.50 16.76 -9.21
CA PHE A 271 -17.07 16.96 -8.94
C PHE A 271 -16.82 18.33 -8.31
N HIS A 272 -17.36 19.40 -8.89
CA HIS A 272 -17.20 20.76 -8.36
C HIS A 272 -17.86 20.97 -7.00
N GLU A 273 -18.97 20.28 -6.73
CA GLU A 273 -19.63 20.29 -5.41
C GLU A 273 -18.79 19.60 -4.34
N CYS A 274 -18.05 18.54 -4.71
CA CYS A 274 -17.16 17.84 -3.79
C CYS A 274 -15.79 18.53 -3.61
N ASP A 275 -15.35 19.35 -4.57
CA ASP A 275 -14.13 20.17 -4.48
C ASP A 275 -14.38 21.40 -3.59
N HIS A 276 -14.32 21.20 -2.26
CA HIS A 276 -14.69 22.23 -1.29
C HIS A 276 -13.70 23.41 -1.29
N ASN A 277 -12.43 23.13 -1.57
CA ASN A 277 -11.35 24.12 -1.55
C ASN A 277 -11.15 24.82 -2.91
N LYS A 278 -11.83 24.34 -3.97
CA LYS A 278 -11.85 24.89 -5.33
C LYS A 278 -10.48 24.89 -6.03
N ASN A 279 -9.61 23.95 -5.68
CA ASN A 279 -8.28 23.81 -6.27
C ASN A 279 -8.29 22.95 -7.55
N GLN A 280 -9.47 22.54 -8.04
CA GLN A 280 -9.68 21.67 -9.20
C GLN A 280 -9.15 20.24 -8.98
N ARG A 281 -9.08 19.80 -7.72
CA ARG A 281 -8.51 18.52 -7.33
C ARG A 281 -9.21 17.97 -6.09
N LEU A 282 -9.71 16.74 -6.19
CA LEU A 282 -10.33 16.06 -5.05
C LEU A 282 -9.27 15.37 -4.23
N ASP A 283 -9.20 15.69 -2.93
CA ASP A 283 -8.46 14.89 -1.98
C ASP A 283 -9.11 13.51 -1.75
N GLY A 284 -8.47 12.68 -0.92
CA GLY A 284 -8.96 11.32 -0.68
C GLY A 284 -10.37 11.26 -0.05
N SER A 285 -10.74 12.25 0.77
CA SER A 285 -12.06 12.31 1.42
C SER A 285 -13.13 12.86 0.47
N GLU A 286 -12.79 13.88 -0.31
CA GLU A 286 -13.67 14.47 -1.31
C GLU A 286 -13.99 13.46 -2.43
N ALA A 287 -12.99 12.68 -2.85
CA ALA A 287 -13.21 11.61 -3.83
C ALA A 287 -14.09 10.48 -3.32
N VAL A 288 -14.02 10.14 -2.03
CA VAL A 288 -14.96 9.19 -1.39
C VAL A 288 -16.38 9.75 -1.41
N SER A 289 -16.55 11.04 -1.16
CA SER A 289 -17.84 11.73 -1.26
C SER A 289 -18.39 11.64 -2.69
N LEU A 290 -17.60 12.01 -3.71
CA LEU A 290 -18.00 11.93 -5.12
C LEU A 290 -18.42 10.50 -5.49
N ASN A 291 -17.60 9.51 -5.13
CA ASN A 291 -17.89 8.11 -5.39
C ASN A 291 -19.16 7.63 -4.70
N THR A 292 -19.44 8.12 -3.50
CA THR A 292 -20.69 7.81 -2.80
C THR A 292 -21.90 8.35 -3.57
N HIS A 293 -21.81 9.57 -4.11
CA HIS A 293 -22.88 10.13 -4.94
C HIS A 293 -23.04 9.36 -6.25
N ILE A 294 -21.95 9.03 -6.96
CA ILE A 294 -21.98 8.20 -8.17
C ILE A 294 -22.58 6.83 -7.85
N PHE A 295 -22.21 6.26 -6.70
CA PHE A 295 -22.70 4.97 -6.25
C PHE A 295 -24.23 4.96 -6.24
N TRP A 296 -24.89 5.94 -5.61
CA TRP A 296 -26.35 5.95 -5.50
C TRP A 296 -27.11 6.32 -6.78
N GLN A 297 -26.45 6.78 -7.85
CA GLN A 297 -27.11 7.16 -9.11
C GLN A 297 -27.13 6.04 -10.17
N VAL A 298 -26.29 5.02 -10.03
CA VAL A 298 -26.08 3.99 -11.07
C VAL A 298 -26.85 2.70 -10.74
N PRO A 299 -27.64 2.14 -11.68
CA PRO A 299 -28.33 0.86 -11.49
C PRO A 299 -27.37 -0.33 -11.35
N ARG A 300 -27.73 -1.32 -10.52
CA ARG A 300 -26.90 -2.50 -10.23
C ARG A 300 -27.76 -3.73 -9.97
N LEU A 301 -27.13 -4.91 -10.01
CA LEU A 301 -27.80 -6.16 -9.68
C LEU A 301 -28.33 -6.12 -8.25
N GLY A 302 -29.59 -6.53 -8.07
CA GLY A 302 -30.23 -6.58 -6.76
C GLY A 302 -30.70 -5.22 -6.21
N SER A 303 -30.53 -4.11 -6.95
CA SER A 303 -30.87 -2.76 -6.46
C SER A 303 -32.35 -2.53 -6.15
N SER A 304 -33.27 -3.36 -6.67
CA SER A 304 -34.69 -3.30 -6.33
C SER A 304 -35.02 -3.80 -4.92
N CYS A 305 -34.10 -4.53 -4.27
CA CYS A 305 -34.27 -5.10 -2.93
C CYS A 305 -32.97 -4.98 -2.14
N ILE A 306 -32.62 -3.76 -1.69
CA ILE A 306 -31.46 -3.51 -0.79
C ILE A 306 -31.56 -4.35 0.51
N SER A 307 -32.74 -4.88 0.83
CA SER A 307 -32.99 -5.79 1.96
C SER A 307 -32.76 -7.29 1.69
N ASP A 308 -32.37 -7.70 0.47
CA ASP A 308 -32.09 -9.11 0.17
C ASP A 308 -30.74 -9.54 0.77
N THR A 309 -30.82 -10.01 2.01
CA THR A 309 -29.69 -10.58 2.76
C THR A 309 -29.40 -12.04 2.39
N GLU A 310 -30.33 -12.73 1.71
CA GLU A 310 -30.17 -14.15 1.41
C GLU A 310 -29.15 -14.37 0.30
N TYR A 311 -29.25 -13.59 -0.78
CA TYR A 311 -28.37 -13.71 -1.94
C TYR A 311 -27.34 -12.58 -2.08
N GLY A 312 -27.37 -11.59 -1.17
CA GLY A 312 -26.40 -10.49 -1.13
C GLY A 312 -26.38 -9.63 -2.39
N GLY A 313 -27.50 -9.56 -3.12
CA GLY A 313 -27.65 -8.83 -4.38
C GLY A 313 -27.31 -9.61 -5.66
N ILE A 314 -26.87 -10.87 -5.56
CA ILE A 314 -26.58 -11.72 -6.72
C ILE A 314 -27.87 -12.43 -7.19
N PRO A 315 -28.26 -12.34 -8.48
CA PRO A 315 -29.44 -13.01 -8.99
C PRO A 315 -29.41 -14.54 -8.78
N PRO A 316 -30.47 -15.16 -8.24
CA PRO A 316 -30.47 -16.59 -7.89
C PRO A 316 -30.12 -17.55 -9.05
N VAL A 317 -30.43 -17.15 -10.29
CA VAL A 317 -30.10 -17.94 -11.49
C VAL A 317 -28.61 -18.25 -11.61
N VAL A 318 -27.74 -17.35 -11.15
CA VAL A 318 -26.27 -17.54 -11.21
C VAL A 318 -25.85 -18.80 -10.46
N PHE A 319 -26.49 -19.11 -9.33
CA PHE A 319 -26.18 -20.30 -8.53
C PHE A 319 -26.69 -21.61 -9.14
N LEU A 320 -27.48 -21.55 -10.21
CA LEU A 320 -28.00 -22.70 -10.94
C LEU A 320 -27.14 -23.06 -12.16
N MET A 321 -26.19 -22.19 -12.54
CA MET A 321 -25.34 -22.36 -13.72
C MET A 321 -24.10 -23.22 -13.40
N SER A 322 -24.30 -24.52 -13.19
CA SER A 322 -23.28 -25.46 -12.69
C SER A 322 -22.06 -25.65 -13.60
N SER A 323 -22.12 -25.24 -14.86
CA SER A 323 -21.02 -25.28 -15.83
C SER A 323 -20.00 -24.13 -15.68
N LEU A 324 -20.32 -23.11 -14.87
CA LEU A 324 -19.46 -21.93 -14.72
C LEU A 324 -18.09 -22.26 -14.13
N GLU A 325 -17.05 -21.77 -14.81
CA GLU A 325 -15.64 -21.80 -14.42
C GLU A 325 -15.14 -20.40 -14.01
N VAL A 326 -15.67 -19.32 -14.58
CA VAL A 326 -15.24 -17.94 -14.32
C VAL A 326 -16.46 -17.05 -14.09
N LEU A 327 -16.49 -16.33 -12.96
CA LEU A 327 -17.54 -15.39 -12.59
C LEU A 327 -16.95 -14.06 -12.09
N HIS A 328 -17.26 -12.96 -12.76
CA HIS A 328 -16.86 -11.61 -12.34
C HIS A 328 -18.09 -10.77 -11.99
N LEU A 329 -18.07 -10.16 -10.81
CA LEU A 329 -19.13 -9.33 -10.22
C LEU A 329 -18.50 -8.08 -9.58
N ASN A 330 -17.51 -7.49 -10.26
CA ASN A 330 -16.86 -6.28 -9.76
C ASN A 330 -17.79 -5.07 -9.89
N PHE A 331 -17.59 -4.01 -9.10
CA PHE A 331 -18.39 -2.77 -9.21
C PHE A 331 -19.90 -2.98 -9.06
N GLN A 332 -20.29 -3.95 -8.24
CA GLN A 332 -21.68 -4.21 -7.89
C GLN A 332 -21.99 -3.64 -6.49
N ALA A 333 -23.25 -3.72 -6.06
CA ALA A 333 -23.68 -3.34 -4.71
C ALA A 333 -23.77 -4.55 -3.78
N LEU A 334 -22.83 -5.51 -3.91
CA LEU A 334 -22.89 -6.74 -3.11
C LEU A 334 -22.63 -6.44 -1.64
N THR A 335 -23.49 -6.97 -0.77
CA THR A 335 -23.34 -6.86 0.69
C THR A 335 -22.65 -8.10 1.29
N ALA A 336 -22.88 -9.26 0.69
CA ALA A 336 -22.24 -10.52 1.05
C ALA A 336 -22.12 -11.43 -0.16
N VAL A 337 -21.16 -12.36 -0.14
CA VAL A 337 -21.22 -13.53 -1.02
C VAL A 337 -22.03 -14.63 -0.31
N PRO A 338 -23.13 -15.14 -0.87
CA PRO A 338 -23.97 -16.12 -0.17
C PRO A 338 -23.37 -17.53 -0.22
N VAL A 339 -23.74 -18.37 0.74
CA VAL A 339 -23.30 -19.79 0.81
C VAL A 339 -23.67 -20.58 -0.45
N HIS A 340 -24.72 -20.16 -1.16
CA HIS A 340 -25.17 -20.75 -2.42
C HIS A 340 -24.12 -20.73 -3.54
N MET A 341 -23.11 -19.85 -3.46
CA MET A 341 -21.97 -19.85 -4.38
C MET A 341 -21.25 -21.21 -4.43
N CYS A 342 -21.36 -22.01 -3.36
CA CYS A 342 -20.78 -23.35 -3.30
C CYS A 342 -21.44 -24.36 -4.25
N ARG A 343 -22.59 -24.04 -4.86
CA ARG A 343 -23.20 -24.88 -5.91
C ARG A 343 -22.38 -24.89 -7.20
N LEU A 344 -21.52 -23.90 -7.42
CA LEU A 344 -20.67 -23.77 -8.61
C LEU A 344 -19.39 -24.60 -8.46
N GLN A 345 -19.52 -25.93 -8.49
CA GLN A 345 -18.42 -26.88 -8.26
C GLN A 345 -17.27 -26.79 -9.29
N ASN A 346 -17.56 -26.24 -10.48
CA ASN A 346 -16.58 -26.02 -11.54
C ASN A 346 -15.88 -24.66 -11.47
N LEU A 347 -16.27 -23.79 -10.54
CA LEU A 347 -15.74 -22.42 -10.45
C LEU A 347 -14.24 -22.45 -10.15
N ARG A 348 -13.47 -21.80 -11.03
CA ARG A 348 -12.02 -21.64 -10.99
C ARG A 348 -11.62 -20.23 -10.57
N GLU A 349 -12.41 -19.24 -10.98
CA GLU A 349 -12.12 -17.83 -10.72
C GLU A 349 -13.38 -17.08 -10.30
N LEU A 350 -13.29 -16.39 -9.16
CA LEU A 350 -14.30 -15.47 -8.65
C LEU A 350 -13.69 -14.09 -8.47
N SER A 351 -14.32 -13.06 -9.03
CA SER A 351 -13.93 -11.66 -8.83
C SER A 351 -15.10 -10.89 -8.25
N VAL A 352 -14.97 -10.38 -7.02
CA VAL A 352 -15.96 -9.51 -6.34
C VAL A 352 -15.26 -8.25 -5.80
N SER A 353 -14.32 -7.72 -6.58
CA SER A 353 -13.54 -6.54 -6.22
C SER A 353 -14.32 -5.26 -6.46
N ASN A 354 -13.96 -4.17 -5.78
CA ASN A 354 -14.69 -2.90 -5.87
C ASN A 354 -16.18 -3.07 -5.54
N ASN A 355 -16.50 -3.67 -4.40
CA ASN A 355 -17.85 -3.74 -3.82
C ASN A 355 -17.78 -3.07 -2.42
N PRO A 356 -18.16 -1.79 -2.29
CA PRO A 356 -17.91 -1.00 -1.07
C PRO A 356 -18.75 -1.46 0.12
N LEU A 357 -19.86 -2.14 -0.13
CA LEU A 357 -20.75 -2.70 0.89
C LEU A 357 -20.45 -4.16 1.22
N LEU A 358 -19.47 -4.80 0.57
CA LEU A 358 -19.21 -6.22 0.77
C LEU A 358 -18.56 -6.46 2.13
N GLU A 359 -19.29 -7.10 3.05
CA GLU A 359 -18.83 -7.34 4.41
C GLU A 359 -18.18 -8.71 4.61
N SER A 360 -18.67 -9.73 3.89
CA SER A 360 -18.22 -11.10 4.13
C SER A 360 -18.26 -12.06 2.93
N VAL A 361 -17.37 -13.03 3.00
CA VAL A 361 -17.22 -14.18 2.08
C VAL A 361 -17.34 -15.47 2.91
N PRO A 362 -18.18 -16.44 2.50
CA PRO A 362 -18.54 -17.59 3.32
C PRO A 362 -17.43 -18.64 3.29
N GLY A 363 -17.18 -19.29 4.44
CA GLY A 363 -16.13 -20.30 4.55
C GLY A 363 -16.27 -21.47 3.57
N ALA A 364 -17.50 -21.81 3.19
CA ALA A 364 -17.78 -22.89 2.25
C ALA A 364 -17.13 -22.72 0.87
N LEU A 365 -16.79 -21.48 0.46
CA LEU A 365 -16.00 -21.22 -0.76
C LEU A 365 -14.58 -21.79 -0.68
N GLY A 366 -14.00 -21.90 0.51
CA GLY A 366 -12.70 -22.52 0.71
C GLY A 366 -12.66 -23.99 0.28
N HIS A 367 -13.82 -24.68 0.31
CA HIS A 367 -13.95 -26.09 -0.05
C HIS A 367 -14.23 -26.35 -1.52
N LEU A 368 -14.40 -25.30 -2.35
CA LEU A 368 -14.58 -25.50 -3.78
C LEU A 368 -13.33 -26.19 -4.39
N PRO A 369 -13.51 -27.34 -5.06
CA PRO A 369 -12.40 -28.19 -5.46
C PRO A 369 -11.55 -27.53 -6.55
N ASN A 370 -12.20 -26.83 -7.48
CA ASN A 370 -11.57 -26.26 -8.66
C ASN A 370 -11.15 -24.80 -8.52
N LEU A 371 -11.47 -24.14 -7.39
CA LEU A 371 -11.21 -22.72 -7.20
C LEU A 371 -9.70 -22.45 -7.12
N ARG A 372 -9.20 -21.58 -8.00
CA ARG A 372 -7.79 -21.21 -8.18
C ARG A 372 -7.52 -19.73 -7.96
N SER A 373 -8.56 -18.89 -7.97
CA SER A 373 -8.43 -17.44 -7.78
C SER A 373 -9.70 -16.85 -7.16
N ILE A 374 -9.52 -15.98 -6.15
CA ILE A 374 -10.57 -15.11 -5.61
C ILE A 374 -9.97 -13.70 -5.51
N ARG A 375 -10.56 -12.73 -6.21
CA ARG A 375 -10.15 -11.32 -6.13
C ARG A 375 -11.11 -10.52 -5.25
N LEU A 376 -10.57 -9.97 -4.15
CA LEU A 376 -11.27 -9.21 -3.11
C LEU A 376 -10.69 -7.79 -2.93
N THR A 377 -10.07 -7.24 -3.97
CA THR A 377 -9.38 -5.93 -3.86
C THR A 377 -10.39 -4.79 -3.75
N SER A 378 -10.00 -3.74 -3.03
CA SER A 378 -10.75 -2.47 -2.96
C SER A 378 -12.18 -2.64 -2.40
N ASN A 379 -12.32 -3.44 -1.34
CA ASN A 379 -13.58 -3.70 -0.62
C ASN A 379 -13.51 -3.14 0.83
N PRO A 380 -13.74 -1.83 1.06
CA PRO A 380 -13.46 -1.17 2.34
C PRO A 380 -14.25 -1.67 3.56
N SER A 381 -15.42 -2.27 3.35
CA SER A 381 -16.29 -2.83 4.41
C SER A 381 -16.02 -4.30 4.72
N LEU A 382 -15.09 -4.94 3.99
CA LEU A 382 -14.82 -6.36 4.12
C LEU A 382 -14.18 -6.67 5.48
N ARG A 383 -14.89 -7.45 6.30
CA ARG A 383 -14.41 -7.93 7.60
C ARG A 383 -13.98 -9.38 7.57
N THR A 384 -14.50 -10.17 6.62
CA THR A 384 -14.26 -11.61 6.56
C THR A 384 -14.11 -12.06 5.10
N PRO A 385 -12.90 -12.39 4.62
CA PRO A 385 -11.63 -12.41 5.36
C PRO A 385 -11.12 -11.00 5.71
N PRO A 386 -10.35 -10.82 6.80
CA PRO A 386 -9.67 -9.57 7.12
C PRO A 386 -8.73 -9.11 6.00
N HIS A 387 -8.49 -7.81 5.89
CA HIS A 387 -7.66 -7.23 4.83
C HIS A 387 -6.20 -7.75 4.85
N GLU A 388 -5.70 -8.11 6.02
CA GLU A 388 -4.37 -8.70 6.22
C GLU A 388 -4.27 -10.11 5.59
N VAL A 389 -5.37 -10.87 5.60
CA VAL A 389 -5.45 -12.17 4.92
C VAL A 389 -5.56 -11.95 3.41
N VAL A 390 -6.32 -10.93 2.99
CA VAL A 390 -6.49 -10.58 1.57
C VAL A 390 -5.15 -10.15 0.95
N SER A 391 -4.36 -9.32 1.62
CA SER A 391 -3.09 -8.80 1.10
C SER A 391 -2.02 -9.86 0.89
N ARG A 392 -2.11 -10.99 1.61
CA ARG A 392 -1.22 -12.17 1.44
C ARG A 392 -1.58 -13.04 0.23
N GLY A 393 -2.73 -12.78 -0.40
CA GLY A 393 -3.14 -13.42 -1.64
C GLY A 393 -3.99 -14.69 -1.46
N PHE A 394 -4.28 -15.34 -2.59
CA PHE A 394 -5.30 -16.39 -2.71
C PHE A 394 -5.10 -17.59 -1.79
N ALA A 395 -3.86 -18.05 -1.58
CA ALA A 395 -3.59 -19.21 -0.74
C ALA A 395 -4.04 -18.98 0.71
N SER A 396 -3.70 -17.83 1.30
CA SER A 396 -4.14 -17.42 2.63
C SER A 396 -5.65 -17.25 2.70
N ILE A 397 -6.28 -16.60 1.71
CA ILE A 397 -7.74 -16.46 1.63
C ILE A 397 -8.42 -17.85 1.64
N LYS A 398 -8.01 -18.76 0.76
CA LYS A 398 -8.62 -20.10 0.65
C LYS A 398 -8.45 -20.88 1.95
N ALA A 399 -7.28 -20.82 2.56
CA ALA A 399 -6.96 -21.51 3.80
C ALA A 399 -7.79 -20.97 4.98
N TYR A 400 -7.95 -19.66 5.09
CA TYR A 400 -8.81 -19.00 6.07
C TYR A 400 -10.28 -19.42 5.90
N LEU A 401 -10.80 -19.35 4.68
CA LEU A 401 -12.19 -19.72 4.39
C LEU A 401 -12.49 -21.19 4.72
N LYS A 402 -11.58 -22.12 4.36
CA LYS A 402 -11.71 -23.55 4.73
C LYS A 402 -11.88 -23.75 6.23
N ARG A 403 -11.14 -23.00 7.05
CA ARG A 403 -11.23 -23.12 8.52
C ARG A 403 -12.52 -22.53 9.05
N LEU A 404 -12.94 -21.41 8.48
CA LEU A 404 -14.18 -20.75 8.83
C LEU A 404 -15.40 -21.66 8.58
N ALA A 405 -15.33 -22.57 7.60
CA ALA A 405 -16.34 -23.60 7.37
C ALA A 405 -16.42 -24.65 8.49
N GLY A 406 -15.32 -24.90 9.21
CA GLY A 406 -15.27 -25.81 10.36
C GLY A 406 -15.84 -25.23 11.65
N GLY A 407 -16.21 -23.94 11.66
CA GLY A 407 -16.77 -23.22 12.80
C GLY A 407 -16.02 -21.92 13.08
N PHE A 408 -16.77 -20.90 13.52
CA PHE A 408 -16.24 -19.57 13.82
C PHE A 408 -16.91 -18.96 15.04
N THR A 409 -16.25 -17.97 15.63
CA THR A 409 -16.81 -17.08 16.66
C THR A 409 -16.67 -15.64 16.18
N GLU A 410 -17.66 -14.80 16.44
CA GLU A 410 -17.50 -13.35 16.28
C GLU A 410 -16.57 -12.81 17.36
N CYS A 411 -15.46 -12.23 16.96
CA CYS A 411 -14.51 -11.67 17.90
C CYS A 411 -14.90 -10.24 18.26
N ARG A 412 -15.36 -10.05 19.49
CA ARG A 412 -15.64 -8.74 20.10
C ARG A 412 -14.64 -8.42 21.22
N ARG A 413 -13.37 -8.76 20.97
CA ARG A 413 -12.24 -8.60 21.90
C ARG A 413 -11.21 -7.62 21.35
N THR A 414 -10.72 -6.72 22.20
CA THR A 414 -9.67 -5.75 21.86
C THR A 414 -8.81 -5.40 23.08
N LYS A 415 -7.64 -4.79 22.87
CA LYS A 415 -6.82 -4.24 23.96
C LYS A 415 -7.32 -2.86 24.38
N LEU A 416 -7.32 -2.56 25.68
CA LEU A 416 -7.45 -1.21 26.22
C LEU A 416 -6.13 -0.82 26.88
N MET A 417 -5.41 0.13 26.29
CA MET A 417 -4.04 0.47 26.69
C MET A 417 -4.06 1.78 27.50
N LEU A 418 -3.68 1.73 28.77
CA LEU A 418 -3.55 2.91 29.62
C LEU A 418 -2.10 3.40 29.59
N VAL A 419 -1.88 4.59 29.02
CA VAL A 419 -0.56 5.22 28.90
C VAL A 419 -0.55 6.61 29.53
N GLY A 420 0.63 7.09 29.94
CA GLY A 420 0.78 8.39 30.60
C GLY A 420 1.83 8.36 31.71
N LEU A 421 2.22 9.54 32.19
CA LEU A 421 3.28 9.69 33.20
C LEU A 421 2.95 8.96 34.52
N GLY A 422 3.99 8.68 35.32
CA GLY A 422 3.85 8.21 36.69
C GLY A 422 2.97 9.16 37.52
N GLY A 423 2.03 8.61 38.29
CA GLY A 423 1.10 9.42 39.09
C GLY A 423 -0.06 10.06 38.30
N ALA A 424 -0.20 9.81 36.99
CA ALA A 424 -1.32 10.32 36.19
C ALA A 424 -2.70 9.71 36.53
N GLY A 425 -2.77 8.69 37.41
CA GLY A 425 -4.02 8.09 37.87
C GLY A 425 -4.52 6.88 37.07
N LYS A 426 -3.64 6.17 36.35
CA LYS A 426 -3.98 5.00 35.51
C LYS A 426 -4.70 3.88 36.28
N THR A 427 -4.05 3.34 37.30
CA THR A 427 -4.60 2.29 38.16
C THR A 427 -5.89 2.72 38.85
N SER A 428 -5.94 3.98 39.31
CA SER A 428 -7.13 4.56 39.96
C SER A 428 -8.32 4.65 39.02
N LEU A 429 -8.10 5.07 37.77
CA LEU A 429 -9.13 5.12 36.74
C LEU A 429 -9.58 3.73 36.32
N LEU A 430 -8.65 2.78 36.12
CA LEU A 430 -9.00 1.41 35.76
C LEU A 430 -9.88 0.75 36.83
N ARG A 431 -9.51 0.87 38.11
CA ARG A 431 -10.31 0.37 39.24
C ARG A 431 -11.71 1.01 39.26
N ALA A 432 -11.80 2.31 39.00
CA ALA A 432 -13.09 3.00 38.92
C ALA A 432 -13.92 2.57 37.70
N LEU A 433 -13.33 2.37 36.53
CA LEU A 433 -14.04 1.87 35.34
C LEU A 433 -14.63 0.47 35.57
N MET A 434 -13.88 -0.40 36.27
CA MET A 434 -14.30 -1.77 36.58
C MET A 434 -15.26 -1.86 37.78
N SER A 435 -15.44 -0.79 38.56
CA SER A 435 -16.36 -0.79 39.71
C SER A 435 -17.80 -0.47 39.28
N ASN A 436 -18.77 -0.95 40.07
CA ASN A 436 -20.20 -0.70 39.81
C ASN A 436 -20.59 0.76 40.07
N ASP A 437 -20.00 1.39 41.09
CA ASP A 437 -20.29 2.77 41.48
C ASP A 437 -19.47 3.82 40.71
N LYS A 438 -18.55 3.35 39.85
CA LYS A 438 -17.60 4.16 39.09
C LYS A 438 -16.67 4.99 39.96
N LYS A 439 -16.36 4.50 41.17
CA LYS A 439 -15.47 5.15 42.14
C LYS A 439 -14.36 4.21 42.58
N THR A 440 -13.27 4.79 43.08
CA THR A 440 -12.19 4.06 43.76
C THR A 440 -12.00 4.63 45.16
N ALA A 441 -11.66 3.77 46.13
CA ALA A 441 -11.37 4.16 47.51
C ALA A 441 -10.04 4.94 47.67
N GLY A 442 -9.38 5.28 46.56
CA GLY A 442 -8.05 5.87 46.51
C GLY A 442 -6.95 4.80 46.61
N THR A 443 -5.81 5.07 45.97
CA THR A 443 -4.57 4.33 46.20
C THR A 443 -3.81 5.04 47.32
N LYS A 444 -3.62 4.38 48.47
CA LYS A 444 -2.65 4.89 49.48
C LYS A 444 -1.26 4.90 48.82
N GLY A 445 -0.48 5.94 49.09
CA GLY A 445 0.73 6.33 48.33
C GLY A 445 1.92 5.36 48.29
N GLU A 446 1.72 4.05 48.47
CA GLU A 446 2.76 3.02 48.48
C GLU A 446 2.63 1.96 47.36
N ASP A 447 1.49 1.88 46.66
CA ASP A 447 1.31 0.95 45.53
C ASP A 447 1.66 1.61 44.18
N ILE A 448 2.94 1.90 43.95
CA ILE A 448 3.40 2.21 42.59
C ILE A 448 3.36 0.88 41.81
N THR A 449 2.54 0.79 40.75
CA THR A 449 2.49 -0.37 39.86
C THR A 449 3.91 -0.72 39.41
N ASN A 450 4.32 -1.96 39.63
CA ASN A 450 5.60 -2.48 39.17
C ASN A 450 5.35 -3.32 37.91
N GLY A 451 5.79 -2.84 36.74
CA GLY A 451 5.61 -3.54 35.47
C GLY A 451 4.25 -3.29 34.80
N ILE A 452 3.49 -4.35 34.53
CA ILE A 452 2.24 -4.35 33.75
C ILE A 452 1.17 -5.20 34.45
N ASP A 453 0.01 -4.60 34.73
CA ASP A 453 -1.18 -5.35 35.12
C ASP A 453 -2.11 -5.55 33.91
N ILE A 454 -2.45 -6.81 33.61
CA ILE A 454 -3.38 -7.16 32.52
C ILE A 454 -4.65 -7.78 33.10
N LEU A 455 -5.79 -7.13 32.90
CA LEU A 455 -7.09 -7.58 33.42
C LEU A 455 -8.16 -7.61 32.32
N PRO A 456 -8.98 -8.68 32.24
CA PRO A 456 -10.14 -8.67 31.36
C PRO A 456 -11.23 -7.78 31.96
N TRP A 457 -11.84 -6.94 31.12
CA TRP A 457 -12.98 -6.11 31.46
C TRP A 457 -14.06 -6.22 30.39
N THR A 458 -15.24 -6.72 30.77
CA THR A 458 -16.36 -6.91 29.84
C THR A 458 -17.45 -5.88 30.10
N ILE A 459 -17.93 -5.24 29.04
CA ILE A 459 -19.00 -4.23 29.06
C ILE A 459 -20.10 -4.69 28.11
N LYS A 460 -21.35 -4.38 28.43
CA LYS A 460 -22.49 -4.59 27.53
C LYS A 460 -22.97 -3.24 27.00
N SER A 461 -23.24 -3.17 25.70
CA SER A 461 -23.91 -2.01 25.10
C SER A 461 -25.39 -1.95 25.49
N GLU A 462 -26.02 -0.79 25.25
CA GLU A 462 -27.46 -0.61 25.42
C GLU A 462 -28.27 -1.55 24.52
N GLU A 463 -27.70 -1.96 23.39
CA GLU A 463 -28.26 -2.94 22.43
C GLU A 463 -27.99 -4.40 22.83
N GLY A 464 -27.34 -4.64 23.98
CA GLY A 464 -27.01 -5.97 24.48
C GLY A 464 -25.77 -6.62 23.87
N ILE A 465 -24.96 -5.86 23.09
CA ILE A 465 -23.72 -6.34 22.50
C ILE A 465 -22.63 -6.37 23.58
N GLU A 466 -22.05 -7.54 23.85
CA GLU A 466 -20.93 -7.68 24.78
C GLU A 466 -19.59 -7.42 24.08
N VAL A 467 -18.76 -6.56 24.68
CA VAL A 467 -17.39 -6.27 24.26
C VAL A 467 -16.45 -6.56 25.42
N THR A 468 -15.36 -7.28 25.15
CA THR A 468 -14.35 -7.60 26.17
C THR A 468 -13.03 -6.92 25.87
N TYR A 469 -12.57 -6.09 26.79
CA TYR A 469 -11.27 -5.44 26.76
C TYR A 469 -10.25 -6.26 27.53
N ASN A 470 -9.11 -6.55 26.91
CA ASN A 470 -7.89 -6.89 27.65
C ASN A 470 -7.26 -5.56 28.07
N THR A 471 -7.45 -5.15 29.32
CA THR A 471 -6.93 -3.87 29.84
C THR A 471 -5.48 -4.02 30.25
N TRP A 472 -4.63 -3.06 29.85
CA TRP A 472 -3.20 -3.03 30.15
C TRP A 472 -2.87 -1.76 30.92
N ASP A 473 -2.47 -1.90 32.19
CA ASP A 473 -2.01 -0.81 33.05
C ASP A 473 -0.49 -0.86 33.22
N PHE A 474 0.21 0.10 32.60
CA PHE A 474 1.66 0.18 32.63
C PHE A 474 2.18 1.02 33.80
N ALA A 475 3.28 0.60 34.42
CA ALA A 475 4.01 1.38 35.41
C ALA A 475 4.54 2.69 34.81
N GLY A 476 4.13 3.86 35.32
CA GLY A 476 4.54 5.16 34.76
C GLY A 476 6.00 5.60 35.07
N GLN A 477 6.92 4.67 35.33
CA GLN A 477 8.31 5.03 35.61
C GLN A 477 9.08 5.20 34.30
N THR A 478 9.93 6.24 34.23
CA THR A 478 10.69 6.60 33.02
C THR A 478 11.62 5.49 32.52
N LEU A 479 12.08 4.61 33.40
CA LEU A 479 12.90 3.44 33.09
C LEU A 479 12.20 2.43 32.16
N TYR A 480 10.86 2.36 32.19
CA TYR A 480 10.09 1.39 31.40
C TYR A 480 9.50 1.96 30.11
N TYR A 481 9.60 3.27 29.83
CA TYR A 481 9.02 3.85 28.60
C TYR A 481 9.60 3.25 27.33
N ASN A 482 10.89 2.93 27.33
CA ASN A 482 11.53 2.22 26.22
C ASN A 482 10.93 0.82 26.01
N THR A 483 10.36 0.21 27.06
CA THR A 483 9.77 -1.12 27.02
C THR A 483 8.29 -1.16 26.67
N HIS A 484 7.55 -0.08 26.89
CA HIS A 484 6.11 -0.06 26.63
C HIS A 484 5.76 -0.01 25.15
N GLN A 485 6.66 0.56 24.33
CA GLN A 485 6.53 0.57 22.88
C GLN A 485 6.36 -0.86 22.31
N PHE A 486 6.90 -1.88 22.99
CA PHE A 486 6.87 -3.28 22.57
C PHE A 486 5.47 -3.91 22.58
N PHE A 487 4.53 -3.31 23.32
CA PHE A 487 3.19 -3.83 23.52
C PHE A 487 2.12 -3.01 22.77
N LEU A 488 2.52 -1.91 22.13
CA LEU A 488 1.66 -1.11 21.28
C LEU A 488 1.26 -1.92 20.06
N SER A 489 -0.03 -1.89 19.71
CA SER A 489 -0.54 -2.62 18.54
C SER A 489 -1.72 -1.88 17.90
N LYS A 490 -1.99 -2.21 16.63
CA LYS A 490 -3.04 -1.58 15.82
C LYS A 490 -4.46 -1.95 16.29
N ARG A 491 -4.63 -3.16 16.85
CA ARG A 491 -5.90 -3.67 17.40
C ARG A 491 -6.03 -3.32 18.90
N ALA A 492 -6.13 -2.03 19.19
CA ALA A 492 -6.26 -1.52 20.55
C ALA A 492 -7.16 -0.28 20.60
N VAL A 493 -7.47 0.18 21.80
CA VAL A 493 -7.97 1.53 22.07
C VAL A 493 -7.09 2.12 23.17
N TYR A 494 -6.63 3.36 23.01
CA TYR A 494 -5.70 3.98 23.94
C TYR A 494 -6.41 4.99 24.85
N LEU A 495 -6.15 4.91 26.15
CA LEU A 495 -6.45 5.96 27.12
C LEU A 495 -5.12 6.63 27.49
N LEU A 496 -4.92 7.87 27.02
CA LEU A 496 -3.77 8.69 27.38
C LEU A 496 -4.13 9.57 28.57
N LEU A 497 -3.61 9.21 29.74
CA LEU A 497 -3.93 9.87 31.00
C LEU A 497 -2.89 10.92 31.38
N TRP A 498 -3.36 12.03 31.90
CA TRP A 498 -2.54 13.03 32.58
C TRP A 498 -3.26 13.57 33.83
N SER A 499 -2.51 14.07 34.80
CA SER A 499 -3.10 14.70 35.99
C SER A 499 -3.35 16.18 35.70
N THR A 500 -4.59 16.65 35.86
CA THR A 500 -4.95 18.07 35.68
C THR A 500 -4.26 19.01 36.67
N ARG A 501 -3.65 18.46 37.73
CA ARG A 501 -2.83 19.18 38.71
C ARG A 501 -1.50 19.66 38.13
N GLN A 502 -1.00 18.98 37.11
CA GLN A 502 0.21 19.36 36.38
C GLN A 502 -0.20 20.21 35.18
N GLY A 503 0.56 21.25 34.84
CA GLY A 503 0.32 21.98 33.60
C GLY A 503 0.46 21.07 32.37
N PHE A 504 -0.33 21.33 31.32
CA PHE A 504 -0.32 20.55 30.08
C PHE A 504 1.10 20.39 29.49
N GLU A 505 1.92 21.43 29.55
CA GLU A 505 3.30 21.46 29.05
C GLU A 505 4.22 20.43 29.72
N HIS A 506 3.88 19.97 30.93
CA HIS A 506 4.67 19.00 31.70
C HIS A 506 4.04 17.60 31.71
N ALA A 507 2.91 17.40 31.03
CA ALA A 507 2.15 16.16 31.06
C ALA A 507 2.72 15.05 30.15
N GLY A 508 3.70 15.36 29.30
CA GLY A 508 4.31 14.40 28.37
C GLY A 508 3.35 13.82 27.33
N LEU A 509 2.23 14.51 27.08
CA LEU A 509 1.16 14.05 26.18
C LEU A 509 1.63 13.91 24.74
N GLU A 510 2.42 14.88 24.26
CA GLU A 510 2.90 14.93 22.87
C GLU A 510 3.83 13.77 22.53
N PHE A 511 4.70 13.37 23.47
CA PHE A 511 5.52 12.17 23.35
C PHE A 511 4.66 10.92 23.16
N TRP A 512 3.63 10.73 24.00
CA TRP A 512 2.77 9.55 23.92
C TRP A 512 1.87 9.55 22.68
N LEU A 513 1.26 10.68 22.34
CA LEU A 513 0.45 10.84 21.13
C LEU A 513 1.24 10.48 19.89
N SER A 514 2.48 10.97 19.81
CA SER A 514 3.34 10.71 18.67
C SER A 514 3.91 9.29 18.66
N SER A 515 4.24 8.73 19.83
CA SER A 515 4.62 7.32 19.97
C SER A 515 3.50 6.38 19.50
N ILE A 516 2.25 6.65 19.87
CA ILE A 516 1.10 5.87 19.40
C ILE A 516 0.87 6.10 17.91
N ALA A 517 0.95 7.34 17.42
CA ALA A 517 0.80 7.65 16.00
C ALA A 517 1.80 6.88 15.12
N SER A 518 3.05 6.70 15.57
CA SER A 518 4.05 5.95 14.83
C SER A 518 3.73 4.45 14.75
N HIS A 519 3.39 3.84 15.88
CA HIS A 519 3.21 2.38 15.97
C HIS A 519 1.81 1.93 15.54
N ALA A 520 0.80 2.79 15.70
CA ALA A 520 -0.61 2.51 15.54
C ALA A 520 -1.40 3.74 14.99
N PRO A 521 -1.07 4.23 13.77
CA PRO A 521 -1.52 5.54 13.23
C PRO A 521 -3.03 5.70 13.01
N LYS A 522 -3.79 4.61 13.03
CA LYS A 522 -5.24 4.60 12.75
C LYS A 522 -6.05 4.20 13.98
N THR A 523 -5.39 4.03 15.12
CA THR A 523 -5.99 3.45 16.31
C THR A 523 -6.53 4.57 17.21
N PRO A 524 -7.77 4.46 17.71
CA PRO A 524 -8.40 5.55 18.46
C PRO A 524 -7.70 5.84 19.80
N ILE A 525 -7.57 7.13 20.12
CA ILE A 525 -7.00 7.63 21.39
C ILE A 525 -8.00 8.53 22.09
N PHE A 526 -8.25 8.27 23.38
CA PHE A 526 -8.92 9.20 24.28
C PHE A 526 -7.89 9.89 25.17
N VAL A 527 -7.91 11.22 25.19
CA VAL A 527 -7.06 12.01 26.09
C VAL A 527 -7.85 12.28 27.36
N VAL A 528 -7.36 11.78 28.49
CA VAL A 528 -8.09 11.75 29.76
C VAL A 528 -7.35 12.57 30.83
N GLY A 529 -7.93 13.70 31.22
CA GLY A 529 -7.48 14.50 32.37
C GLY A 529 -8.06 13.97 33.67
N THR A 530 -7.24 13.38 34.53
CA THR A 530 -7.65 12.87 35.85
C THR A 530 -7.53 13.93 36.94
N HIS A 531 -8.20 13.72 38.09
CA HIS A 531 -8.22 14.64 39.23
C HIS A 531 -8.96 15.95 38.94
N CYS A 532 -9.99 15.92 38.09
CA CYS A 532 -10.77 17.11 37.76
C CYS A 532 -11.58 17.68 38.96
N ASP A 533 -11.70 16.93 40.05
CA ASP A 533 -12.21 17.37 41.35
C ASP A 533 -11.31 18.42 42.03
N GLN A 534 -10.01 18.43 41.71
CA GLN A 534 -9.01 19.25 42.41
C GLN A 534 -8.66 20.54 41.67
N VAL A 535 -9.11 20.68 40.41
CA VAL A 535 -8.81 21.83 39.55
C VAL A 535 -10.10 22.29 38.86
N PRO A 536 -10.51 23.57 39.02
CA PRO A 536 -11.79 24.05 38.52
C PRO A 536 -11.92 24.10 37.00
N LYS A 537 -10.81 24.28 36.26
CA LYS A 537 -10.76 24.20 34.80
C LYS A 537 -9.36 23.78 34.34
N ALA A 538 -9.28 22.69 33.58
CA ALA A 538 -8.04 22.27 32.93
C ALA A 538 -7.83 23.05 31.64
N ASP A 539 -6.63 23.58 31.43
CA ASP A 539 -6.24 24.30 30.21
C ASP A 539 -5.44 23.37 29.29
N ILE A 540 -6.01 23.02 28.13
CA ILE A 540 -5.40 22.15 27.13
C ILE A 540 -5.87 22.58 25.73
N PRO A 541 -4.95 22.74 24.76
CA PRO A 541 -5.29 23.16 23.40
C PRO A 541 -5.89 22.00 22.59
N MET A 542 -7.16 21.69 22.85
CA MET A 542 -7.86 20.54 22.23
C MET A 542 -7.90 20.60 20.70
N SER A 543 -8.21 21.78 20.13
CA SER A 543 -8.33 21.97 18.69
C SER A 543 -7.00 21.75 17.96
N ASP A 544 -5.90 22.27 18.49
CA ASP A 544 -4.54 22.05 17.93
C ASP A 544 -4.18 20.57 17.94
N LEU A 545 -4.41 19.88 19.07
CA LEU A 545 -4.11 18.46 19.19
C LEU A 545 -4.96 17.61 18.25
N GLN A 546 -6.25 17.89 18.08
CA GLN A 546 -7.11 17.18 17.13
C GLN A 546 -6.74 17.46 15.67
N GLU A 547 -6.27 18.66 15.35
CA GLU A 547 -5.82 18.98 14.00
C GLU A 547 -4.58 18.18 13.63
N ARG A 548 -3.62 18.09 14.56
CA ARG A 548 -2.34 17.39 14.40
C ARG A 548 -2.48 15.87 14.50
N PHE A 549 -3.34 15.38 15.39
CA PHE A 549 -3.54 13.96 15.66
C PHE A 549 -5.00 13.55 15.39
N LYS A 550 -5.31 13.26 14.13
CA LYS A 550 -6.66 12.85 13.67
C LYS A 550 -7.21 11.59 14.33
N GLN A 551 -6.35 10.79 14.96
CA GLN A 551 -6.70 9.58 15.71
C GLN A 551 -7.28 9.86 17.10
N ILE A 552 -7.27 11.11 17.58
CA ILE A 552 -7.91 11.48 18.86
C ILE A 552 -9.42 11.40 18.71
N ALA A 553 -10.03 10.43 19.39
CA ALA A 553 -11.47 10.17 19.38
C ALA A 553 -12.25 11.11 20.32
N GLY A 554 -11.61 11.62 21.38
CA GLY A 554 -12.26 12.53 22.33
C GLY A 554 -11.40 12.93 23.52
N PHE A 555 -11.86 13.96 24.24
CA PHE A 555 -11.27 14.44 25.50
C PHE A 555 -12.23 14.20 26.65
N HIS A 556 -11.74 13.66 27.76
CA HIS A 556 -12.54 13.42 28.96
C HIS A 556 -11.84 13.92 30.21
N PHE A 557 -12.60 14.49 31.14
CA PHE A 557 -12.09 14.93 32.44
C PHE A 557 -12.79 14.16 33.55
N VAL A 558 -12.00 13.40 34.31
CA VAL A 558 -12.53 12.40 35.24
C VAL A 558 -12.02 12.60 36.66
N SER A 559 -12.89 12.25 37.61
CA SER A 559 -12.51 12.05 39.01
C SER A 559 -12.76 10.60 39.37
N SER A 560 -11.69 9.84 39.65
CA SER A 560 -11.81 8.46 40.10
C SER A 560 -12.40 8.34 41.51
N ILE A 561 -12.34 9.41 42.33
CA ILE A 561 -12.87 9.43 43.70
C ILE A 561 -14.37 9.76 43.66
N GLU A 562 -14.76 10.81 42.94
CA GLU A 562 -16.16 11.25 42.87
C GLU A 562 -16.98 10.45 41.84
N GLY A 563 -16.32 9.76 40.91
CA GLY A 563 -16.91 9.07 39.76
C GLY A 563 -17.36 9.99 38.62
N LYS A 564 -17.02 11.29 38.72
CA LYS A 564 -17.37 12.31 37.73
C LYS A 564 -16.71 12.00 36.37
N GLY A 565 -17.48 12.10 35.28
CA GLY A 565 -17.00 11.93 33.90
C GLY A 565 -16.71 10.49 33.46
N ILE A 566 -16.65 9.51 34.38
CA ILE A 566 -16.26 8.13 34.06
C ILE A 566 -17.33 7.41 33.21
N LYS A 567 -18.61 7.64 33.48
CA LYS A 567 -19.71 7.07 32.67
C LYS A 567 -19.74 7.61 31.24
N GLU A 568 -19.37 8.88 31.05
CA GLU A 568 -19.27 9.49 29.72
C GLU A 568 -18.09 8.88 28.95
N LEU A 569 -16.92 8.78 29.60
CA LEU A 569 -15.75 8.12 29.03
C LEU A 569 -16.06 6.66 28.63
N GLU A 570 -16.73 5.89 29.48
CA GLU A 570 -17.09 4.49 29.20
C GLU A 570 -18.04 4.37 27.99
N ARG A 571 -19.02 5.26 27.89
CA ARG A 571 -19.98 5.27 26.78
C ARG A 571 -19.30 5.57 25.44
N ASP A 572 -18.46 6.62 25.40
CA ASP A 572 -17.74 7.00 24.19
C ASP A 572 -16.67 5.97 23.83
N LEU A 573 -15.99 5.40 24.82
CA LEU A 573 -15.07 4.28 24.63
C LEU A 573 -15.78 3.09 23.95
N LEU A 574 -16.96 2.70 24.43
CA LEU A 574 -17.72 1.59 23.86
C LEU A 574 -18.19 1.89 22.43
N ARG A 575 -18.74 3.10 22.20
CA ARG A 575 -19.20 3.54 20.87
C ARG A 575 -18.07 3.47 19.84
N VAL A 576 -16.94 4.11 20.12
CA VAL A 576 -15.77 4.13 19.21
C VAL A 576 -15.17 2.75 19.02
N THR A 577 -15.23 1.89 20.04
CA THR A 577 -14.77 0.50 19.95
C THR A 577 -15.65 -0.34 19.00
N LEU A 578 -16.97 -0.16 19.05
CA LEU A 578 -17.91 -0.86 18.16
C LEU A 578 -17.78 -0.41 16.70
N GLU A 579 -17.39 0.84 16.47
CA GLU A 579 -17.12 1.41 15.14
C GLU A 579 -15.82 0.88 14.51
N GLN A 580 -14.95 0.20 15.27
CA GLN A 580 -13.69 -0.34 14.74
C GLN A 580 -13.91 -1.45 13.71
N LYS A 581 -13.09 -1.47 12.65
CA LYS A 581 -13.21 -2.41 11.52
C LYS A 581 -13.16 -3.89 11.93
N ASN A 582 -12.29 -4.22 12.89
CA ASN A 582 -12.05 -5.60 13.34
C ASN A 582 -13.15 -6.09 14.31
N MET A 583 -14.05 -5.21 14.76
CA MET A 583 -15.07 -5.57 15.74
C MET A 583 -16.16 -6.42 15.08
N GLY A 584 -16.42 -7.61 15.62
CA GLY A 584 -17.39 -8.55 15.07
C GLY A 584 -16.89 -9.38 13.88
N GLU A 585 -15.59 -9.35 13.58
CA GLU A 585 -15.00 -10.24 12.57
C GLU A 585 -15.19 -11.72 12.95
N LYS A 586 -15.39 -12.59 11.95
CA LYS A 586 -15.60 -14.02 12.18
C LYS A 586 -14.25 -14.74 12.23
N VAL A 587 -13.80 -15.10 13.43
CA VAL A 587 -12.51 -15.76 13.65
C VAL A 587 -12.67 -17.28 13.70
N PRO A 588 -11.77 -18.07 13.09
CA PRO A 588 -11.81 -19.52 13.19
C PRO A 588 -11.83 -20.02 14.64
N GLN A 589 -12.79 -20.90 14.97
CA GLN A 589 -12.94 -21.45 16.32
C GLN A 589 -11.68 -22.18 16.79
N VAL A 590 -10.95 -22.78 15.83
CA VAL A 590 -9.71 -23.53 16.06
C VAL A 590 -8.60 -22.66 16.64
N TRP A 591 -8.49 -21.39 16.21
CA TRP A 591 -7.50 -20.45 16.75
C TRP A 591 -7.79 -20.13 18.23
N LEU A 592 -9.06 -20.00 18.60
CA LEU A 592 -9.47 -19.80 20.00
C LEU A 592 -9.30 -21.08 20.84
N ASN A 593 -9.41 -22.26 20.24
CA ASN A 593 -9.10 -23.51 20.93
C ASN A 593 -7.59 -23.63 21.20
N MET A 594 -6.75 -23.18 20.26
CA MET A 594 -5.30 -23.06 20.47
C MET A 594 -4.99 -22.04 21.58
N GLU A 595 -5.66 -20.89 21.59
CA GLU A 595 -5.56 -19.88 22.66
C GLU A 595 -5.84 -20.49 24.03
N LYS A 596 -6.91 -21.28 24.18
CA LYS A 596 -7.23 -21.95 25.44
C LYS A 596 -6.12 -22.87 25.93
N LYS A 597 -5.45 -23.61 25.03
CA LYS A 597 -4.30 -24.45 25.39
C LYS A 597 -3.10 -23.62 25.82
N ILE A 598 -2.80 -22.56 25.10
CA ILE A 598 -1.73 -21.61 25.45
C ILE A 598 -1.99 -20.99 26.83
N LEU A 599 -3.22 -20.57 27.10
CA LEU A 599 -3.61 -20.01 28.40
C LEU A 599 -3.55 -21.04 29.53
N ALA A 600 -3.92 -22.31 29.28
CA ALA A 600 -3.75 -23.37 30.26
C ALA A 600 -2.26 -23.61 30.61
N ALA A 601 -1.37 -23.52 29.62
CA ALA A 601 0.07 -23.64 29.82
C ALA A 601 0.67 -22.47 30.64
N ARG A 602 0.00 -21.30 30.67
CA ARG A 602 0.42 -20.11 31.42
C ARG A 602 0.50 -20.32 32.93
N LEU A 603 -0.23 -21.31 33.47
CA LEU A 603 -0.19 -21.64 34.91
C LEU A 603 1.21 -22.06 35.38
N ASN A 604 1.98 -22.71 34.49
CA ASN A 604 3.30 -23.27 34.83
C ASN A 604 4.44 -22.67 34.00
N ASN A 605 4.13 -21.93 32.92
CA ASN A 605 5.13 -21.42 31.98
C ASN A 605 4.88 -19.94 31.67
N SER A 606 5.94 -19.17 31.49
CA SER A 606 5.85 -17.79 31.00
C SER A 606 6.23 -17.63 29.53
N ILE A 607 6.90 -18.64 28.96
CA ILE A 607 7.38 -18.71 27.57
C ILE A 607 7.26 -20.15 27.09
N LEU A 608 6.96 -20.34 25.80
CA LEU A 608 6.86 -21.65 25.16
C LEU A 608 7.74 -21.71 23.92
N PRO A 609 8.43 -22.84 23.67
CA PRO A 609 9.13 -23.04 22.41
C PRO A 609 8.14 -23.18 21.25
N TRP A 610 8.56 -22.76 20.06
CA TRP A 610 7.75 -22.84 18.84
C TRP A 610 7.25 -24.26 18.56
N THR A 611 8.06 -25.28 18.85
CA THR A 611 7.68 -26.69 18.68
C THR A 611 6.45 -27.07 19.49
N MET A 612 6.32 -26.58 20.73
CA MET A 612 5.15 -26.84 21.56
C MET A 612 3.92 -26.09 21.05
N ILE A 613 4.09 -24.89 20.49
CA ILE A 613 3.01 -24.16 19.81
C ILE A 613 2.55 -24.92 18.56
N GLN A 614 3.49 -25.54 17.83
CA GLN A 614 3.16 -26.40 16.69
C GLN A 614 2.35 -27.63 17.12
N GLU A 615 2.77 -28.30 18.20
CA GLU A 615 2.04 -29.43 18.80
C GLU A 615 0.61 -29.02 19.21
N PHE A 616 0.45 -27.89 19.91
CA PHE A 616 -0.87 -27.38 20.27
C PHE A 616 -1.74 -27.11 19.06
N GLY A 617 -1.14 -26.54 17.99
CA GLY A 617 -1.79 -26.36 16.70
C GLY A 617 -2.28 -27.68 16.11
N MET A 618 -1.40 -28.69 16.01
CA MET A 618 -1.74 -30.00 15.46
C MET A 618 -2.86 -30.69 16.24
N GLU A 619 -2.81 -30.64 17.58
CA GLU A 619 -3.82 -31.24 18.44
C GLU A 619 -5.21 -30.59 18.31
N VAL A 620 -5.28 -29.31 17.93
CA VAL A 620 -6.58 -28.64 17.64
C VAL A 620 -6.98 -28.74 16.16
N GLY A 621 -6.17 -29.36 15.32
CA GLY A 621 -6.45 -29.59 13.89
C GLY A 621 -5.81 -28.58 12.93
N ILE A 622 -4.79 -27.83 13.37
CA ILE A 622 -3.95 -26.98 12.53
C ILE A 622 -2.66 -27.71 12.18
N TYR A 623 -2.53 -28.16 10.94
CA TYR A 623 -1.34 -28.91 10.48
C TYR A 623 -0.36 -28.07 9.64
N ASP A 624 -0.82 -26.96 9.07
CA ASP A 624 0.01 -26.06 8.26
C ASP A 624 0.71 -25.04 9.17
N GLU A 625 2.05 -25.03 9.14
CA GLU A 625 2.85 -24.11 9.96
C GLU A 625 2.53 -22.64 9.66
N LYS A 626 2.21 -22.30 8.40
CA LYS A 626 1.86 -20.92 8.05
C LYS A 626 0.65 -20.45 8.85
N ASP A 627 -0.37 -21.28 8.96
CA ASP A 627 -1.58 -20.96 9.72
C ASP A 627 -1.35 -20.90 11.22
N ILE A 628 -0.43 -21.71 11.77
CA ILE A 628 -0.04 -21.59 13.18
C ILE A 628 0.57 -20.19 13.42
N ARG A 629 1.42 -19.71 12.51
CA ARG A 629 1.94 -18.33 12.58
C ARG A 629 0.84 -17.29 12.48
N GLU A 630 -0.15 -17.47 11.60
CA GLU A 630 -1.29 -16.54 11.51
C GLU A 630 -2.10 -16.50 12.82
N ALA A 631 -2.39 -17.67 13.39
CA ALA A 631 -3.09 -17.77 14.66
C ALA A 631 -2.29 -17.12 15.80
N VAL A 632 -0.98 -17.38 15.91
CA VAL A 632 -0.12 -16.76 16.93
C VAL A 632 -0.03 -15.24 16.75
N GLN A 633 0.10 -14.75 15.52
CA GLN A 633 0.11 -13.32 15.23
C GLN A 633 -1.21 -12.65 15.63
N PHE A 634 -2.34 -13.28 15.32
CA PHE A 634 -3.66 -12.82 15.76
C PHE A 634 -3.77 -12.77 17.29
N LEU A 635 -3.28 -13.80 18.00
CA LEU A 635 -3.24 -13.81 19.46
C LEU A 635 -2.30 -12.75 20.03
N HIS A 636 -1.22 -12.40 19.31
CA HIS A 636 -0.35 -11.30 19.68
C HIS A 636 -1.04 -9.93 19.57
N GLU A 637 -1.80 -9.72 18.49
CA GLU A 637 -2.61 -8.52 18.32
C GLU A 637 -3.73 -8.41 19.36
N LEU A 638 -4.34 -9.52 19.79
CA LEU A 638 -5.28 -9.56 20.91
C LEU A 638 -4.62 -9.32 22.28
N GLY A 639 -3.29 -9.46 22.37
CA GLY A 639 -2.55 -9.31 23.63
C GLY A 639 -2.53 -10.56 24.48
N THR A 640 -2.91 -11.69 23.91
CA THR A 640 -2.84 -12.97 24.62
C THR A 640 -1.41 -13.50 24.66
N VAL A 641 -0.61 -13.24 23.63
CA VAL A 641 0.81 -13.63 23.59
C VAL A 641 1.68 -12.48 23.10
N GLN A 642 2.99 -12.60 23.26
CA GLN A 642 3.98 -11.75 22.62
C GLN A 642 4.84 -12.62 21.71
N TYR A 643 4.80 -12.34 20.41
CA TYR A 643 5.52 -13.08 19.38
C TYR A 643 6.35 -12.11 18.54
N PHE A 644 7.60 -12.49 18.26
CA PHE A 644 8.56 -11.69 17.51
C PHE A 644 8.98 -12.46 16.27
N ASP A 645 8.52 -12.04 15.09
CA ASP A 645 8.74 -12.74 13.82
C ASP A 645 10.13 -12.43 13.20
N ASN A 646 11.17 -12.39 14.03
CA ASN A 646 12.58 -12.28 13.62
C ASN A 646 13.22 -13.68 13.61
N GLU A 647 14.14 -13.93 12.67
CA GLU A 647 14.90 -15.19 12.52
C GLU A 647 15.39 -15.81 13.84
N PHE A 648 15.91 -15.01 14.77
CA PHE A 648 16.42 -15.49 16.07
C PHE A 648 15.32 -15.61 17.14
N LEU A 649 14.40 -14.64 17.21
CA LEU A 649 13.42 -14.57 18.29
C LEU A 649 12.19 -15.46 18.07
N ARG A 650 11.84 -15.78 16.80
CA ARG A 650 10.65 -16.58 16.41
C ARG A 650 10.58 -17.98 17.02
N LYS A 651 11.69 -18.49 17.55
CA LYS A 651 11.77 -19.82 18.18
C LYS A 651 11.02 -19.90 19.51
N GLN A 652 10.69 -18.77 20.12
CA GLN A 652 10.01 -18.70 21.40
C GLN A 652 8.78 -17.79 21.31
N VAL A 653 7.70 -18.19 21.99
CA VAL A 653 6.49 -17.40 22.14
C VAL A 653 6.32 -17.06 23.61
N VAL A 654 6.38 -15.77 23.95
CA VAL A 654 6.15 -15.35 25.33
C VAL A 654 4.65 -15.34 25.59
N ILE A 655 4.22 -16.14 26.55
CA ILE A 655 2.81 -16.29 26.86
C ILE A 655 2.42 -15.49 28.10
N ASN A 656 3.37 -14.97 28.89
CA ASN A 656 3.12 -14.04 29.98
C ASN A 656 3.85 -12.70 29.73
N PRO A 657 3.17 -11.62 29.33
CA PRO A 657 3.83 -10.35 29.00
C PRO A 657 4.62 -9.72 30.16
N GLN A 658 4.18 -9.90 31.41
CA GLN A 658 4.89 -9.39 32.60
C GLN A 658 6.32 -9.94 32.67
N TRP A 659 6.51 -11.19 32.23
CA TRP A 659 7.81 -11.85 32.23
C TRP A 659 8.86 -11.12 31.38
N ILE A 660 8.48 -10.52 30.23
CA ILE A 660 9.40 -9.70 29.43
C ILE A 660 9.80 -8.45 30.22
N VAL A 661 8.86 -7.81 30.91
CA VAL A 661 9.16 -6.60 31.68
C VAL A 661 10.09 -6.89 32.84
N ASP A 662 9.90 -8.03 33.52
CA ASP A 662 10.79 -8.48 34.58
C ASP A 662 12.21 -8.77 34.04
N VAL A 663 12.31 -9.43 32.87
CA VAL A 663 13.60 -9.67 32.17
C VAL A 663 14.31 -8.35 31.89
N MET A 664 13.61 -7.37 31.33
CA MET A 664 14.20 -6.06 31.01
C MET A 664 14.59 -5.31 32.28
N SER A 665 13.78 -5.39 33.34
CA SER A 665 14.06 -4.77 34.63
C SER A 665 15.38 -5.27 35.24
N CYS A 666 15.70 -6.57 35.10
CA CYS A 666 16.99 -7.13 35.54
C CYS A 666 18.20 -6.41 34.91
N VAL A 667 18.05 -5.88 33.69
CA VAL A 667 19.13 -5.21 32.94
C VAL A 667 19.18 -3.72 33.23
N VAL A 668 18.04 -3.03 33.37
CA VAL A 668 17.97 -1.57 33.53
C VAL A 668 17.86 -1.09 34.99
N SER A 669 17.72 -2.01 35.95
CA SER A 669 17.56 -1.66 37.36
C SER A 669 18.82 -1.05 37.99
N VAL A 670 18.61 0.03 38.74
CA VAL A 670 19.64 0.78 39.48
C VAL A 670 19.92 0.19 40.87
N LYS A 671 19.13 -0.80 41.32
CA LYS A 671 19.29 -1.42 42.65
C LYS A 671 20.33 -2.55 42.59
N ASN A 672 21.44 -2.42 43.34
CA ASN A 672 22.49 -3.41 43.58
C ASN A 672 22.58 -4.53 42.52
N SER A 673 23.01 -4.18 41.30
CA SER A 673 23.17 -5.13 40.20
C SER A 673 24.65 -5.23 39.79
N PRO A 674 25.14 -6.42 39.39
CA PRO A 674 26.50 -6.57 38.88
C PRO A 674 26.80 -5.64 37.69
N ILE A 675 25.78 -5.27 36.90
CA ILE A 675 25.92 -4.32 35.79
C ILE A 675 26.26 -2.91 36.31
N GLN A 676 25.55 -2.46 37.36
CA GLN A 676 25.79 -1.16 37.98
C GLN A 676 27.17 -1.09 38.63
N ASP A 677 27.58 -2.15 39.33
CA ASP A 677 28.89 -2.26 39.97
C ASP A 677 30.04 -2.18 38.95
N HIS A 678 29.80 -2.66 37.73
CA HIS A 678 30.73 -2.59 36.60
C HIS A 678 30.42 -1.40 35.67
N GLN A 679 29.79 -0.35 36.18
CA GLN A 679 29.60 0.93 35.48
C GLN A 679 28.85 0.80 34.15
N GLY A 680 27.78 0.01 34.10
CA GLY A 680 26.98 -0.21 32.89
C GLY A 680 27.55 -1.26 31.93
N ARG A 681 28.62 -1.97 32.32
CA ARG A 681 29.17 -3.10 31.56
C ARG A 681 28.50 -4.41 31.98
N PHE A 682 27.67 -4.95 31.11
CA PHE A 682 27.04 -6.25 31.26
C PHE A 682 28.01 -7.36 30.80
N LEU A 683 28.90 -7.77 31.71
CA LEU A 683 29.85 -8.86 31.44
C LEU A 683 29.09 -10.20 31.34
N HIS A 684 29.31 -10.97 30.27
CA HIS A 684 28.58 -12.22 30.03
C HIS A 684 28.79 -13.27 31.14
N LYS A 685 29.91 -13.20 31.87
CA LYS A 685 30.16 -14.05 33.05
C LYS A 685 29.10 -13.90 34.15
N TYR A 686 28.42 -12.76 34.24
CA TYR A 686 27.38 -12.49 35.23
C TYR A 686 25.97 -12.73 34.69
N ILE A 687 25.80 -13.14 33.43
CA ILE A 687 24.49 -13.53 32.86
C ILE A 687 23.77 -14.56 33.77
N PRO A 688 24.43 -15.62 34.27
CA PRO A 688 23.78 -16.59 35.15
C PRO A 688 23.35 -16.03 36.50
N GLU A 689 23.92 -14.90 36.94
CA GLU A 689 23.57 -14.22 38.19
C GLU A 689 22.42 -13.22 37.96
N ILE A 690 22.51 -12.43 36.91
CA ILE A 690 21.52 -11.40 36.54
C ILE A 690 20.17 -12.04 36.20
N TRP A 691 20.20 -13.16 35.48
CA TRP A 691 19.00 -13.94 35.15
C TRP A 691 18.96 -15.28 35.89
N ALA A 692 19.40 -15.30 37.15
CA ALA A 692 19.40 -16.51 37.99
C ALA A 692 18.00 -17.15 38.14
N SER A 693 16.94 -16.35 38.11
CA SER A 693 15.55 -16.80 38.16
C SER A 693 15.02 -17.38 36.85
N TYR A 694 15.81 -17.36 35.77
CA TYR A 694 15.40 -17.79 34.43
C TYR A 694 16.21 -18.99 33.94
N PRO A 695 15.63 -19.89 33.13
CA PRO A 695 16.33 -21.05 32.58
C PRO A 695 17.60 -20.65 31.81
N ARG A 696 18.71 -21.37 32.07
CA ARG A 696 20.02 -21.08 31.44
C ARG A 696 19.99 -21.21 29.92
N GLU A 697 19.17 -22.11 29.38
CA GLU A 697 18.99 -22.29 27.94
C GLU A 697 18.40 -21.05 27.24
N LEU A 698 17.70 -20.19 27.99
CA LEU A 698 17.12 -18.97 27.46
C LEU A 698 18.05 -17.77 27.55
N HIS A 699 19.17 -17.85 28.29
CA HIS A 699 20.03 -16.69 28.56
C HIS A 699 20.57 -16.03 27.28
N GLU A 700 20.94 -16.81 26.28
CA GLU A 700 21.36 -16.25 24.98
C GLU A 700 20.19 -15.59 24.25
N TRP A 701 19.01 -16.21 24.28
CA TRP A 701 17.79 -15.63 23.69
C TRP A 701 17.38 -14.33 24.39
N LEU A 702 17.50 -14.25 25.73
CA LEU A 702 17.24 -13.04 26.51
C LEU A 702 18.22 -11.91 26.18
N LEU A 703 19.49 -12.24 25.96
CA LEU A 703 20.49 -11.26 25.52
C LEU A 703 20.17 -10.72 24.13
N ARG A 704 19.82 -11.61 23.19
CA ARG A 704 19.36 -11.19 21.85
C ARG A 704 18.09 -10.35 21.92
N LEU A 705 17.16 -10.68 22.82
CA LEU A 705 15.98 -9.88 23.07
C LEU A 705 16.38 -8.45 23.48
N THR A 706 17.33 -8.27 24.41
CA THR A 706 17.74 -6.94 24.85
C THR A 706 18.54 -6.16 23.79
N GLU A 707 19.22 -6.85 22.88
CA GLU A 707 19.93 -6.27 21.73
C GLU A 707 18.97 -5.78 20.64
N GLU A 708 18.03 -6.64 20.20
CA GLU A 708 17.03 -6.31 19.18
C GLU A 708 16.16 -5.10 19.56
N PHE A 709 16.04 -4.80 20.85
CA PHE A 709 15.26 -3.68 21.37
C PHE A 709 16.08 -2.44 21.75
N ASP A 710 17.33 -2.34 21.28
CA ASP A 710 18.24 -1.21 21.53
C ASP A 710 18.42 -0.87 23.03
N LEU A 711 18.33 -1.87 23.93
CA LEU A 711 18.59 -1.69 25.36
C LEU A 711 20.06 -1.95 25.71
N THR A 712 20.66 -2.90 25.00
CA THR A 712 22.07 -3.28 25.16
C THR A 712 22.72 -3.43 23.80
N PHE A 713 24.04 -3.29 23.73
CA PHE A 713 24.79 -3.63 22.51
C PHE A 713 26.06 -4.43 22.84
N PRO A 714 26.44 -5.41 22.00
CA PRO A 714 27.63 -6.23 22.22
C PRO A 714 28.91 -5.48 21.85
N LEU A 715 29.98 -5.66 22.63
CA LEU A 715 31.34 -5.22 22.27
C LEU A 715 32.01 -6.31 21.39
N PRO A 716 32.57 -5.99 20.21
CA PRO A 716 33.27 -6.94 19.36
C PRO A 716 34.49 -7.47 20.10
N GLU A 717 34.76 -8.77 19.97
CA GLU A 717 35.90 -9.48 20.58
C GLU A 717 35.82 -9.70 22.11
N ASP A 718 34.96 -8.95 22.81
CA ASP A 718 34.74 -9.07 24.25
C ASP A 718 33.41 -9.78 24.57
N LYS A 719 33.40 -10.66 25.58
CA LYS A 719 32.17 -11.27 26.11
C LYS A 719 31.42 -10.29 27.03
N VAL A 720 31.03 -9.13 26.50
CA VAL A 720 30.45 -8.00 27.23
C VAL A 720 29.43 -7.25 26.38
N ASN A 721 28.29 -6.92 26.97
CA ASN A 721 27.37 -5.93 26.42
C ASN A 721 27.44 -4.63 27.23
N ILE A 722 27.10 -3.50 26.61
CA ILE A 722 26.96 -2.21 27.29
C ILE A 722 25.49 -1.89 27.48
N VAL A 723 25.16 -1.36 28.66
CA VAL A 723 23.83 -0.84 29.00
C VAL A 723 23.93 0.69 29.13
N PRO A 724 23.60 1.46 28.06
CA PRO A 724 23.93 2.89 28.01
C PRO A 724 23.32 3.72 29.14
N CYS A 725 22.11 3.36 29.58
CA CYS A 725 21.39 4.11 30.62
C CYS A 725 22.03 4.00 32.02
N LEU A 726 22.85 2.98 32.25
CA LEU A 726 23.57 2.72 33.51
C LEU A 726 25.05 3.15 33.48
N LEU A 727 25.52 3.69 32.35
CA LEU A 727 26.87 4.23 32.25
C LEU A 727 27.08 5.40 33.25
N PRO A 728 28.34 5.68 33.65
CA PRO A 728 28.66 6.84 34.46
C PRO A 728 28.25 8.15 33.79
N GLN A 729 27.87 9.15 34.60
CA GLN A 729 27.62 10.50 34.09
C GLN A 729 28.90 11.28 33.82
N GLU A 730 29.97 10.99 34.56
CA GLU A 730 31.25 11.69 34.45
C GLU A 730 31.92 11.42 33.10
N VAL A 731 32.52 12.47 32.54
CA VAL A 731 33.32 12.37 31.32
C VAL A 731 34.60 11.57 31.62
N PRO A 732 34.96 10.57 30.80
CA PRO A 732 36.18 9.80 31.03
C PRO A 732 37.42 10.69 31.07
N LYS A 733 38.28 10.52 32.09
CA LYS A 733 39.51 11.31 32.28
C LYS A 733 40.51 11.17 31.12
N GLU A 734 40.45 10.04 30.42
CA GLU A 734 41.29 9.71 29.26
C GLU A 734 40.82 10.39 27.97
N LEU A 735 39.66 11.06 27.98
CA LEU A 735 39.13 11.73 26.80
C LEU A 735 39.97 12.96 26.46
N THR A 736 40.79 12.84 25.42
CA THR A 736 41.49 13.97 24.81
C THR A 736 40.92 14.23 23.41
N TRP A 737 40.39 15.43 23.18
CA TRP A 737 40.02 15.91 21.85
C TRP A 737 41.16 16.76 21.29
N PRO A 738 41.96 16.25 20.33
CA PRO A 738 43.13 16.97 19.84
C PRO A 738 42.74 18.14 18.94
N ALA A 739 43.63 19.12 18.77
CA ALA A 739 43.48 20.10 17.71
C ALA A 739 43.62 19.43 16.33
N PRO A 740 42.89 19.88 15.29
CA PRO A 740 42.99 19.31 13.95
C PRO A 740 44.39 19.51 13.36
N ASP A 741 45.00 18.43 12.88
CA ASP A 741 46.31 18.46 12.23
C ASP A 741 46.15 18.83 10.75
N LEU A 742 46.20 20.15 10.48
CA LEU A 742 46.05 20.71 9.14
C LEU A 742 47.11 20.19 8.15
N SER A 743 48.29 19.77 8.66
CA SER A 743 49.37 19.22 7.82
C SER A 743 49.04 17.85 7.23
N LYS A 744 48.09 17.12 7.83
CA LYS A 744 47.64 15.78 7.40
C LYS A 744 46.27 15.80 6.71
N ASN A 745 45.81 16.98 6.26
CA ASN A 745 44.49 17.17 5.65
C ASN A 745 43.34 16.70 6.57
N ILE A 746 43.51 16.83 7.89
CA ILE A 746 42.47 16.54 8.87
C ILE A 746 41.66 17.81 9.11
N LYS A 747 40.36 17.76 8.77
CA LYS A 747 39.40 18.84 8.99
C LYS A 747 38.54 18.51 10.22
N GLU A 748 38.06 19.55 10.90
CA GLU A 748 37.05 19.44 11.95
C GLU A 748 35.74 20.08 11.46
N THR A 749 34.61 19.44 11.73
CA THR A 749 33.29 20.07 11.62
C THR A 749 32.40 19.68 12.80
N LYS A 750 31.32 20.44 12.99
CA LYS A 750 30.42 20.35 14.15
C LYS A 750 28.97 20.49 13.70
N LEU A 751 28.09 19.62 14.19
CA LEU A 751 26.63 19.72 14.10
C LEU A 751 26.05 19.86 15.52
N VAL A 752 25.04 20.71 15.69
CA VAL A 752 24.32 20.85 16.98
C VAL A 752 22.84 20.64 16.75
N TYR A 753 22.24 19.77 17.55
CA TYR A 753 20.81 19.55 17.59
C TYR A 753 20.24 20.29 18.80
N LYS A 754 19.19 21.09 18.56
CA LYS A 754 18.42 21.79 19.57
C LYS A 754 17.00 21.25 19.59
N PHE A 755 16.67 20.53 20.65
CA PHE A 755 15.35 19.94 20.85
C PHE A 755 14.49 20.87 21.68
N THR A 756 13.19 20.96 21.38
CA THR A 756 12.23 21.58 22.30
C THR A 756 12.15 20.76 23.61
N TYR A 757 12.27 19.44 23.48
CA TYR A 757 12.44 18.48 24.58
C TYR A 757 13.20 17.26 24.04
N LEU A 758 14.31 16.86 24.68
CA LEU A 758 15.05 15.66 24.30
C LEU A 758 14.40 14.42 24.95
N PRO A 759 13.83 13.47 24.18
CA PRO A 759 13.21 12.30 24.77
C PRO A 759 14.20 11.46 25.57
N ALA A 760 13.77 11.04 26.75
CA ALA A 760 14.49 10.07 27.54
C ALA A 760 14.72 8.79 26.71
N GLY A 761 15.98 8.36 26.60
CA GLY A 761 16.35 7.15 25.87
C GLY A 761 16.76 7.36 24.40
N LEU A 762 16.38 8.47 23.74
CA LEU A 762 16.76 8.73 22.34
C LEU A 762 18.28 8.69 22.17
N PHE A 763 19.00 9.43 23.02
CA PHE A 763 20.47 9.47 22.99
C PHE A 763 21.10 8.08 23.25
N ASN A 764 20.56 7.33 24.22
CA ASN A 764 21.04 6.00 24.58
C ASN A 764 20.86 4.98 23.45
N ARG A 765 19.73 5.03 22.74
CA ARG A 765 19.49 4.18 21.56
C ARG A 765 20.36 4.59 20.37
N ALA A 766 20.58 5.90 20.19
CA ALA A 766 21.52 6.37 19.19
C ALA A 766 22.93 5.83 19.46
N GLN A 767 23.37 5.83 20.73
CA GLN A 767 24.65 5.21 21.11
C GLN A 767 24.73 3.72 20.75
N VAL A 768 23.63 2.96 20.93
CA VAL A 768 23.54 1.54 20.53
C VAL A 768 23.73 1.38 19.03
N ARG A 769 22.97 2.12 18.21
CA ARG A 769 23.04 2.01 16.73
C ARG A 769 24.36 2.52 16.17
N LEU A 770 24.92 3.58 16.76
CA LEU A 770 26.19 4.18 16.34
C LEU A 770 27.41 3.38 16.75
N PHE A 771 27.23 2.38 17.62
CA PHE A 771 28.33 1.60 18.14
C PHE A 771 29.13 0.86 17.06
N GLN A 772 28.51 0.45 15.95
CA GLN A 772 29.22 -0.17 14.81
C GLN A 772 30.32 0.73 14.18
N LEU A 773 30.34 2.01 14.57
CA LEU A 773 31.32 3.02 14.15
C LEU A 773 32.36 3.32 15.24
N SER A 774 32.28 2.66 16.39
CA SER A 774 33.17 2.84 17.54
C SER A 774 34.08 1.63 17.73
N ASP A 775 35.32 1.87 18.14
CA ASP A 775 36.21 0.84 18.70
C ASP A 775 35.86 0.53 20.18
N GLY A 776 34.74 1.06 20.71
CA GLY A 776 34.13 0.69 21.99
C GLY A 776 34.83 1.12 23.27
N ARG A 777 35.92 1.90 23.18
CA ARG A 777 36.75 2.22 24.37
C ARG A 777 36.27 3.38 25.23
N LEU A 778 35.56 4.36 24.66
CA LEU A 778 35.21 5.61 25.37
C LEU A 778 33.73 5.97 25.18
N ILE A 779 32.89 5.49 26.09
CA ILE A 779 31.45 5.77 26.14
C ILE A 779 31.02 6.05 27.58
N TRP A 780 30.12 7.01 27.76
CA TRP A 780 29.51 7.37 29.05
C TRP A 780 28.06 7.80 28.82
N LYS A 781 27.30 8.06 29.88
CA LYS A 781 25.85 8.29 29.78
C LYS A 781 25.46 9.49 28.93
N ARG A 782 26.32 10.51 28.86
CA ARG A 782 26.09 11.76 28.12
C ARG A 782 27.04 11.93 26.93
N GLY A 783 27.75 10.88 26.51
CA GLY A 783 28.59 10.99 25.33
C GLY A 783 29.27 9.71 24.87
N SER A 784 29.77 9.74 23.63
CA SER A 784 30.46 8.63 23.00
C SER A 784 31.55 9.16 22.08
N LEU A 785 32.71 8.52 22.09
CA LEU A 785 33.77 8.73 21.12
C LEU A 785 33.77 7.56 20.12
N LEU A 786 33.53 7.89 18.87
CA LEU A 786 33.57 6.96 17.73
C LEU A 786 34.90 7.15 16.99
N LYS A 787 35.48 6.05 16.52
CA LYS A 787 36.71 6.06 15.72
C LYS A 787 36.55 5.01 14.62
N LYS A 788 36.70 5.44 13.37
CA LYS A 788 36.65 4.54 12.20
C LYS A 788 37.31 5.19 11.01
N ASN A 789 38.10 4.44 10.22
CA ASN A 789 38.67 4.88 8.95
C ASN A 789 39.41 6.24 8.99
N LYS A 790 40.26 6.48 10.00
CA LYS A 790 40.97 7.76 10.26
C LYS A 790 40.06 8.93 10.69
N HIS A 791 38.76 8.71 10.84
CA HIS A 791 37.83 9.67 11.44
C HIS A 791 37.69 9.43 12.93
N ARG A 792 37.42 10.52 13.66
CA ARG A 792 37.05 10.50 15.08
C ARG A 792 35.82 11.38 15.26
N ALA A 793 34.77 10.86 15.88
CA ALA A 793 33.57 11.63 16.18
C ALA A 793 33.31 11.64 17.68
N LEU A 794 33.05 12.82 18.23
CA LEU A 794 32.63 13.03 19.61
C LEU A 794 31.18 13.45 19.60
N ILE A 795 30.33 12.62 20.20
CA ILE A 795 28.91 12.89 20.36
C ILE A 795 28.67 13.13 21.84
N SER A 796 28.07 14.26 22.19
CA SER A 796 27.85 14.64 23.58
C SER A 796 26.53 15.35 23.78
N GLN A 797 25.82 15.00 24.85
CA GLN A 797 24.69 15.75 25.36
C GLN A 797 25.20 16.91 26.22
N THR A 798 25.07 18.14 25.71
CA THR A 798 25.57 19.36 26.38
C THR A 798 24.56 19.92 27.37
N SER A 799 23.26 19.71 27.15
CA SER A 799 22.18 20.08 28.07
C SER A 799 21.00 19.11 27.96
N ASP A 800 19.92 19.33 28.70
CA ASP A 800 18.69 18.54 28.58
C ASP A 800 17.92 18.78 27.26
N PHE A 801 18.37 19.73 26.45
CA PHE A 801 17.74 20.12 25.19
C PHE A 801 18.72 20.15 24.01
N GLU A 802 20.00 19.87 24.23
CA GLU A 802 21.03 20.05 23.20
C GLU A 802 21.96 18.84 23.10
N LEU A 803 22.13 18.36 21.85
CA LEU A 803 23.13 17.37 21.48
C LEU A 803 24.14 17.99 20.53
N GLN A 804 25.41 17.64 20.71
CA GLN A 804 26.51 18.11 19.88
C GLN A 804 27.25 16.93 19.27
N VAL A 805 27.54 17.03 17.97
CA VAL A 805 28.36 16.10 17.22
C VAL A 805 29.57 16.86 16.67
N LYS A 806 30.78 16.48 17.07
CA LYS A 806 32.03 16.96 16.46
C LYS A 806 32.69 15.84 15.71
N VAL A 807 33.23 16.09 14.52
CA VAL A 807 33.95 15.08 13.74
C VAL A 807 35.24 15.66 13.22
N GLN A 808 36.33 14.90 13.39
CA GLN A 808 37.63 15.13 12.77
C GLN A 808 37.95 14.01 11.78
N GLY A 809 38.51 14.36 10.63
CA GLY A 809 39.05 13.40 9.66
C GLY A 809 39.29 14.01 8.28
N PRO A 810 39.60 13.20 7.26
CA PRO A 810 39.79 13.68 5.89
C PRO A 810 38.49 14.23 5.25
N ARG A 811 37.36 13.59 5.56
CA ARG A 811 35.98 13.93 5.10
C ARG A 811 34.97 13.86 6.25
N PRO A 812 35.07 14.75 7.25
CA PRO A 812 34.25 14.66 8.46
C PRO A 812 32.74 14.81 8.22
N GLU A 813 32.34 15.46 7.12
CA GLU A 813 30.95 15.57 6.64
C GLU A 813 30.25 14.22 6.47
N ASN A 814 30.93 13.19 5.96
CA ASN A 814 30.34 11.87 5.73
C ASN A 814 29.91 11.18 7.04
N VAL A 815 30.69 11.36 8.11
CA VAL A 815 30.38 10.77 9.42
C VAL A 815 29.26 11.56 10.10
N ILE A 816 29.22 12.90 9.92
CA ILE A 816 28.07 13.71 10.39
C ILE A 816 26.79 13.25 9.72
N PHE A 817 26.82 13.04 8.40
CA PHE A 817 25.66 12.56 7.65
C PHE A 817 25.15 11.23 8.21
N LEU A 818 26.03 10.24 8.39
CA LEU A 818 25.66 8.95 8.95
C LEU A 818 25.08 9.06 10.37
N ILE A 819 25.66 9.91 11.23
CA ILE A 819 25.13 10.16 12.57
C ILE A 819 23.73 10.78 12.47
N HIS A 820 23.54 11.75 11.59
CA HIS A 820 22.27 12.42 11.38
C HIS A 820 21.19 11.45 10.90
N GLU A 821 21.49 10.60 9.92
CA GLU A 821 20.58 9.55 9.44
C GLU A 821 20.14 8.59 10.54
N ILE A 822 21.04 8.21 11.46
CA ILE A 822 20.69 7.33 12.58
C ILE A 822 19.75 8.03 13.57
N PHE A 823 19.98 9.32 13.87
CA PHE A 823 19.05 10.09 14.69
C PHE A 823 17.69 10.24 14.01
N GLU A 824 17.67 10.55 12.71
CA GLU A 824 16.45 10.67 11.91
C GLU A 824 15.66 9.37 11.85
N SER A 825 16.31 8.24 11.59
CA SER A 825 15.69 6.90 11.61
C SER A 825 15.10 6.60 12.98
N LEU A 826 15.84 6.83 14.07
CA LEU A 826 15.34 6.61 15.43
C LEU A 826 14.15 7.51 15.76
N ILE A 827 14.20 8.79 15.38
CA ILE A 827 13.10 9.73 15.57
C ILE A 827 11.88 9.28 14.77
N LYS A 828 12.05 8.90 13.51
CA LYS A 828 10.97 8.43 12.65
C LYS A 828 10.31 7.15 13.15
N GLU A 829 11.10 6.17 13.59
CA GLU A 829 10.64 4.86 14.04
C GLU A 829 10.02 4.91 15.44
N SER A 830 10.75 5.48 16.40
CA SER A 830 10.49 5.31 17.83
C SER A 830 10.11 6.60 18.57
N PHE A 831 10.41 7.78 18.02
CA PHE A 831 10.19 9.07 18.69
C PHE A 831 9.57 10.09 17.73
N HIS A 832 8.50 9.68 17.04
CA HIS A 832 7.81 10.55 16.09
C HIS A 832 7.34 11.83 16.80
N GLY A 833 7.17 12.94 16.06
CA GLY A 833 6.70 14.21 16.64
C GLY A 833 7.70 14.93 17.54
N VAL A 834 8.93 14.43 17.70
CA VAL A 834 10.01 15.19 18.34
C VAL A 834 10.38 16.37 17.47
N VAL A 835 10.15 17.57 17.99
CA VAL A 835 10.53 18.82 17.32
C VAL A 835 11.95 19.18 17.71
N TYR A 836 12.79 19.36 16.69
CA TYR A 836 14.16 19.79 16.86
C TYR A 836 14.62 20.62 15.66
N GLU A 837 15.63 21.45 15.88
CA GLU A 837 16.34 22.22 14.87
C GLU A 837 17.80 21.78 14.90
N PHE A 838 18.43 21.57 13.74
CA PHE A 838 19.87 21.32 13.69
C PHE A 838 20.61 22.50 13.10
N LEU A 839 21.84 22.68 13.57
CA LEU A 839 22.70 23.82 13.24
C LEU A 839 23.94 23.30 12.53
N VAL A 840 24.16 23.76 11.30
CA VAL A 840 25.36 23.47 10.50
C VAL A 840 26.35 24.63 10.58
N PRO A 841 27.67 24.39 10.59
CA PRO A 841 28.65 25.45 10.70
C PRO A 841 28.86 26.13 9.35
N CYS A 842 29.17 27.42 9.37
CA CYS A 842 29.53 28.18 8.18
C CYS A 842 30.79 27.60 7.53
N PRO A 843 30.73 27.12 6.27
CA PRO A 843 31.87 26.50 5.59
C PRO A 843 33.10 27.40 5.55
N ASP A 844 32.94 28.69 5.26
CA ASP A 844 34.07 29.62 5.19
C ASP A 844 34.66 29.94 6.58
N CYS A 845 33.85 29.94 7.65
CA CYS A 845 34.42 30.08 9.00
C CYS A 845 35.34 28.91 9.34
N VAL A 846 34.97 27.70 8.91
CA VAL A 846 35.75 26.49 9.15
C VAL A 846 36.96 26.42 8.20
N LEU A 847 36.77 26.70 6.92
CA LEU A 847 37.77 26.47 5.87
C LEU A 847 38.73 27.65 5.66
N LYS A 848 38.25 28.89 5.74
CA LYS A 848 39.06 30.09 5.46
C LYS A 848 39.65 30.69 6.72
N GLU A 849 38.84 30.84 7.76
CA GLU A 849 39.28 31.43 9.03
C GLU A 849 39.89 30.41 10.00
N GLY A 850 39.65 29.10 9.78
CA GLY A 850 40.14 28.04 10.66
C GLY A 850 39.66 28.17 12.11
N THR A 851 38.54 28.86 12.35
CA THR A 851 38.05 29.10 13.71
C THR A 851 37.39 27.86 14.30
N LEU A 852 37.66 27.61 15.59
CA LEU A 852 37.01 26.54 16.36
C LEU A 852 35.58 26.91 16.79
N ASP A 853 35.15 28.16 16.56
CA ASP A 853 33.82 28.66 16.89
C ASP A 853 33.16 29.38 15.69
N PRO A 854 32.76 28.62 14.65
CA PRO A 854 32.16 29.17 13.44
C PRO A 854 30.75 29.72 13.69
N SER A 855 30.30 30.66 12.85
CA SER A 855 28.87 31.01 12.79
C SER A 855 28.06 29.77 12.40
N MET A 856 26.91 29.57 13.02
CA MET A 856 26.02 28.45 12.70
C MET A 856 24.82 28.91 11.87
N PHE A 857 24.35 28.05 10.97
CA PHE A 857 23.11 28.22 10.21
C PHE A 857 22.08 27.19 10.66
N GLU A 858 20.84 27.63 10.83
CA GLU A 858 19.67 26.77 11.07
C GLU A 858 19.37 25.96 9.80
N GLY A 859 19.17 24.65 9.96
CA GLY A 859 18.81 23.75 8.86
C GLY A 859 17.54 24.23 8.16
N SER A 860 16.52 24.59 8.93
CA SER A 860 15.26 25.12 8.40
C SER A 860 15.43 26.39 7.56
N LEU A 861 16.35 27.29 7.94
CA LEU A 861 16.70 28.47 7.16
C LEU A 861 17.36 28.10 5.83
N VAL A 862 18.28 27.14 5.83
CA VAL A 862 18.96 26.67 4.61
C VAL A 862 17.98 25.96 3.68
N THR A 863 17.09 25.12 4.20
CA THR A 863 16.02 24.45 3.43
C THR A 863 15.06 25.48 2.83
N ARG A 864 14.59 26.46 3.61
CA ARG A 864 13.72 27.54 3.10
C ARG A 864 14.42 28.39 2.03
N ALA A 865 15.71 28.68 2.21
CA ALA A 865 16.50 29.41 1.22
C ALA A 865 16.63 28.62 -0.09
N LYS A 866 16.74 27.28 -0.02
CA LYS A 866 16.73 26.38 -1.19
C LYS A 866 15.39 26.43 -1.92
N GLU A 867 14.27 26.31 -1.21
CA GLU A 867 12.92 26.37 -1.78
C GLU A 867 12.66 27.70 -2.51
N LEU A 868 13.14 28.80 -1.92
CA LEU A 868 13.06 30.15 -2.49
C LEU A 868 14.13 30.42 -3.55
N LYS A 869 14.97 29.45 -3.89
CA LYS A 869 16.08 29.55 -4.86
C LYS A 869 17.03 30.71 -4.57
N ALA A 870 17.30 30.96 -3.29
CA ALA A 870 18.28 31.96 -2.88
C ALA A 870 19.67 31.58 -3.41
N PRO A 871 20.47 32.52 -3.94
CA PRO A 871 21.79 32.21 -4.47
C PRO A 871 22.86 32.03 -3.37
N PHE A 872 22.70 32.71 -2.23
CA PHE A 872 23.65 32.70 -1.11
C PHE A 872 22.97 33.03 0.22
N LEU A 873 23.66 32.72 1.32
CA LEU A 873 23.33 33.16 2.68
C LEU A 873 24.53 33.89 3.30
N GLN A 874 24.25 34.86 4.18
CA GLN A 874 25.29 35.58 4.91
C GLN A 874 25.52 34.98 6.30
N CYS A 875 26.78 34.69 6.60
CA CYS A 875 27.24 34.30 7.93
C CYS A 875 27.04 35.45 8.92
N ARG A 876 26.38 35.20 10.07
CA ARG A 876 26.04 36.26 11.03
C ARG A 876 27.22 36.78 11.86
N LYS A 877 28.25 35.94 12.08
CA LYS A 877 29.38 36.28 12.96
C LYS A 877 30.51 37.01 12.24
N TYR A 878 30.90 36.51 11.06
CA TYR A 878 32.02 37.02 10.26
C TYR A 878 31.59 37.62 8.91
N PHE A 879 30.28 37.74 8.66
CA PHE A 879 29.71 38.38 7.45
C PHE A 879 30.12 37.78 6.10
N HIS A 880 30.71 36.58 6.06
CA HIS A 880 30.97 35.84 4.82
C HIS A 880 29.69 35.59 4.01
N THR A 881 29.78 35.74 2.69
CA THR A 881 28.72 35.37 1.76
C THR A 881 28.97 33.94 1.26
N ILE A 882 28.10 33.01 1.65
CA ILE A 882 28.24 31.58 1.35
C ILE A 882 27.26 31.20 0.26
N SER A 883 27.76 30.58 -0.81
CA SER A 883 26.88 30.04 -1.85
C SER A 883 26.03 28.89 -1.30
N MET A 884 24.80 28.74 -1.79
CA MET A 884 23.97 27.61 -1.38
C MET A 884 24.61 26.25 -1.73
N ALA A 885 25.38 26.18 -2.83
CA ALA A 885 26.13 24.98 -3.20
C ALA A 885 27.13 24.51 -2.14
N GLN A 886 27.85 25.45 -1.49
CA GLN A 886 28.78 25.13 -0.41
C GLN A 886 28.05 24.70 0.87
N LEU A 887 26.88 25.28 1.15
CA LEU A 887 26.05 24.86 2.29
C LEU A 887 25.51 23.45 2.08
N TYR A 888 25.07 23.08 0.87
CA TYR A 888 24.60 21.72 0.59
C TYR A 888 25.67 20.65 0.75
N GLN A 889 26.93 20.96 0.50
CA GLN A 889 28.02 20.01 0.70
C GLN A 889 28.24 19.64 2.18
N VAL A 890 27.84 20.50 3.10
CA VAL A 890 27.97 20.26 4.56
C VAL A 890 26.64 20.02 5.25
N MET A 891 25.53 20.07 4.50
CA MET A 891 24.18 19.86 5.00
C MET A 891 23.78 18.39 4.82
N PRO A 892 23.17 17.75 5.84
CA PRO A 892 22.52 16.46 5.66
C PRO A 892 21.42 16.55 4.58
N SER A 893 21.19 15.48 3.81
CA SER A 893 20.21 15.50 2.71
C SER A 893 18.77 15.60 3.19
N ASP A 894 17.91 16.32 2.46
CA ASP A 894 16.47 16.40 2.73
C ASP A 894 15.75 15.09 2.31
N GLY A 895 15.65 14.11 3.22
CA GLY A 895 14.55 13.14 3.34
C GLY A 895 14.18 12.14 2.21
N THR A 896 14.32 10.85 2.55
CA THR A 896 13.29 9.77 2.57
C THR A 896 12.97 8.82 1.39
N SER A 897 13.45 8.95 0.15
CA SER A 897 12.96 8.02 -0.90
C SER A 897 13.72 6.71 -1.06
N ASP A 898 14.86 6.49 -0.39
CA ASP A 898 15.61 5.23 -0.56
C ASP A 898 16.57 4.95 0.61
N PHE A 899 15.99 4.79 1.80
CA PHE A 899 16.70 4.53 3.07
C PHE A 899 17.72 3.39 2.98
N ASP A 900 17.30 2.23 2.48
CA ASP A 900 18.17 1.06 2.36
C ASP A 900 19.22 1.23 1.26
N ALA A 901 18.86 1.83 0.13
CA ALA A 901 19.77 2.01 -0.99
C ALA A 901 20.85 3.07 -0.67
N HIS A 902 20.51 4.16 0.02
CA HIS A 902 21.50 5.18 0.39
C HIS A 902 22.39 4.77 1.56
N LEU A 903 21.84 4.09 2.57
CA LEU A 903 22.64 3.56 3.68
C LEU A 903 23.55 2.42 3.20
N GLN A 904 23.05 1.49 2.38
CA GLN A 904 23.90 0.47 1.75
C GLN A 904 24.93 1.11 0.84
N ASN A 905 24.58 2.07 -0.01
CA ASN A 905 25.58 2.74 -0.86
C ASN A 905 26.63 3.48 -0.02
N SER A 906 26.26 4.13 1.09
CA SER A 906 27.21 4.82 1.96
C SER A 906 28.11 3.85 2.73
N LEU A 907 27.56 2.72 3.19
CA LEU A 907 28.30 1.64 3.82
C LEU A 907 29.21 0.92 2.81
N ILE A 908 28.75 0.68 1.59
CA ILE A 908 29.50 0.13 0.46
C ILE A 908 30.64 1.08 0.09
N VAL A 909 30.39 2.39 -0.02
CA VAL A 909 31.44 3.39 -0.29
C VAL A 909 32.45 3.44 0.87
N MET A 910 32.01 3.33 2.12
CA MET A 910 32.92 3.25 3.27
C MET A 910 33.68 1.93 3.37
N GLN A 911 33.12 0.83 2.90
CA GLN A 911 33.80 -0.46 2.77
C GLN A 911 34.75 -0.46 1.57
N GLN A 912 34.39 0.15 0.44
CA GLN A 912 35.24 0.27 -0.76
C GLN A 912 36.44 1.20 -0.56
N LEU A 913 36.39 2.11 0.42
CA LEU A 913 37.57 2.85 0.89
C LEU A 913 38.67 1.95 1.51
N THR A 914 38.44 0.64 1.66
CA THR A 914 39.45 -0.34 2.13
C THR A 914 40.24 -1.02 1.02
N SER A 915 39.86 -0.88 -0.25
CA SER A 915 40.65 -1.37 -1.39
C SER A 915 41.32 -0.20 -2.08
N ASP A 916 42.64 -0.27 -2.29
CA ASP A 916 43.37 0.66 -3.15
C ASP A 916 42.62 0.80 -4.48
N LEU A 917 42.17 2.01 -4.79
CA LEU A 917 41.49 2.31 -6.06
C LEU A 917 42.52 2.22 -7.18
N SER A 918 42.56 1.08 -7.88
CA SER A 918 43.15 1.01 -9.22
C SER A 918 42.07 1.42 -10.23
N THR A 919 42.24 2.59 -10.84
CA THR A 919 41.38 3.05 -11.95
C THR A 919 42.25 3.17 -13.19
N ASP A 920 41.90 2.48 -14.27
CA ASP A 920 42.59 2.61 -15.54
C ASP A 920 42.32 4.00 -16.14
N LEU A 921 43.37 4.80 -16.32
CA LEU A 921 43.27 6.14 -16.89
C LEU A 921 43.74 6.11 -18.35
N ALA A 922 42.82 6.32 -19.30
CA ALA A 922 43.15 6.42 -20.71
C ALA A 922 43.23 7.90 -21.15
N ILE A 923 44.43 8.34 -21.57
CA ILE A 923 44.63 9.69 -22.12
C ILE A 923 44.69 9.57 -23.65
N ILE A 924 43.66 10.09 -24.34
CA ILE A 924 43.58 10.10 -25.80
C ILE A 924 43.97 11.50 -26.29
N TYR A 925 44.96 11.56 -27.17
CA TYR A 925 45.42 12.81 -27.77
C TYR A 925 45.77 12.61 -29.25
N SER A 926 45.80 13.72 -29.99
CA SER A 926 46.22 13.76 -31.38
C SER A 926 47.73 14.02 -31.47
N SER A 927 48.45 13.24 -32.27
CA SER A 927 49.89 13.45 -32.50
C SER A 927 50.21 14.77 -33.22
N LEU A 928 49.22 15.40 -33.86
CA LEU A 928 49.34 16.71 -34.51
C LEU A 928 49.30 17.88 -33.51
N ASP A 929 48.85 17.64 -32.28
CA ASP A 929 48.71 18.66 -31.22
C ASP A 929 49.82 18.59 -30.16
N MET A 930 50.86 17.77 -30.37
CA MET A 930 52.00 17.72 -29.46
C MET A 930 52.81 19.02 -29.55
N ALA A 931 52.81 19.78 -28.45
CA ALA A 931 53.67 20.94 -28.30
C ALA A 931 55.09 20.50 -27.88
N ASP A 932 56.10 21.27 -28.30
CA ASP A 932 57.47 21.10 -27.81
C ASP A 932 57.50 21.30 -26.28
N ASP A 933 58.39 20.58 -25.58
CA ASP A 933 58.47 20.52 -24.10
C ASP A 933 58.61 21.89 -23.40
N ASN A 934 58.91 22.96 -24.15
CA ASN A 934 59.09 24.32 -23.65
C ASN A 934 57.84 25.22 -23.76
N ASP A 935 56.74 24.77 -24.37
CA ASP A 935 55.51 25.57 -24.44
C ASP A 935 54.63 25.33 -23.22
N SER A 936 54.67 26.25 -22.25
CA SER A 936 53.92 26.15 -20.99
C SER A 936 52.40 26.38 -21.15
N GLN A 937 51.92 26.75 -22.34
CA GLN A 937 50.49 27.01 -22.56
C GLN A 937 49.73 25.83 -23.19
N ARG A 938 50.42 24.76 -23.62
CA ARG A 938 49.81 23.56 -24.19
C ARG A 938 50.19 22.33 -23.38
N LEU A 939 49.23 21.43 -23.18
CA LEU A 939 49.41 20.22 -22.37
C LEU A 939 50.13 19.13 -23.17
N ASN A 940 51.37 18.83 -22.79
CA ASN A 940 52.08 17.65 -23.30
C ASN A 940 51.66 16.39 -22.49
N PRO A 941 51.06 15.36 -23.12
CA PRO A 941 50.65 14.13 -22.44
C PRO A 941 51.79 13.41 -21.71
N GLU A 942 53.02 13.45 -22.22
CA GLU A 942 54.20 12.85 -21.58
C GLU A 942 54.61 13.57 -20.30
N ARG A 943 54.27 14.86 -20.17
CA ARG A 943 54.46 15.61 -18.93
C ARG A 943 53.40 15.27 -17.91
N VAL A 944 52.14 15.15 -18.34
CA VAL A 944 51.03 14.69 -17.48
C VAL A 944 51.33 13.30 -16.92
N LYS A 945 51.84 12.39 -17.76
CA LYS A 945 52.29 11.06 -17.34
C LYS A 945 53.37 11.13 -16.25
N ARG A 946 54.46 11.88 -16.48
CA ARG A 946 55.56 12.05 -15.51
C ARG A 946 55.09 12.68 -14.19
N ASP A 947 54.21 13.67 -14.25
CA ASP A 947 53.69 14.35 -13.06
C ASP A 947 52.78 13.40 -12.24
N LEU A 948 52.02 12.53 -12.90
CA LEU A 948 51.22 11.48 -12.26
C LEU A 948 52.10 10.38 -11.62
N GLU A 949 53.16 9.95 -12.30
CA GLU A 949 54.15 9.01 -11.74
C GLU A 949 54.85 9.61 -10.51
N ALA A 950 55.26 10.87 -10.59
CA ALA A 950 55.91 11.59 -9.49
C ALA A 950 54.99 11.81 -8.27
N SER A 951 53.66 11.79 -8.47
CA SER A 951 52.67 11.89 -7.39
C SER A 951 52.27 10.53 -6.80
N GLY A 952 52.97 9.45 -7.18
CA GLY A 952 52.88 8.13 -6.54
C GLY A 952 51.92 7.15 -7.21
N LEU A 953 51.43 7.47 -8.41
CA LEU A 953 50.64 6.55 -9.23
C LEU A 953 51.59 5.69 -10.08
N SER A 954 51.53 4.37 -9.97
CA SER A 954 52.24 3.47 -10.89
C SER A 954 51.45 3.36 -12.19
N TRP A 955 52.11 3.59 -13.32
CA TRP A 955 51.56 3.33 -14.65
C TRP A 955 51.56 1.86 -15.02
#